data_AF-A0AA41Y670-F1
#
_entry.id   AF-A0AA41Y670-F1
#
_cell.length_a   1.000
_cell.length_b   1.000
_cell.length_c   1.000
_cell.angle_alpha   90.00
_cell.angle_beta   90.00
_cell.angle_gamma   90.00
#
_symmetry.space_group_name_H-M   'P 1'
#
loop_
_entity.id
_entity.type
_entity.pdbx_description
1 polymer ?
#
loop_
_entity_poly.entity_id
_entity_poly.type
_entity_poly.pdbx_seq_one_letter_code
_entity_poly.pdbx_strand_id
1 'polypeptide(L)'
;MKRIFLLAFSVVMGVFTFAQTVVESPKIGMSTASNVKLNKVELLDSETILWFHVRYTPGNWIFIPDQSFIQPVGSPEKLFIVSADGIPVNERFIMPESGEVSYKLVFPKIDAAVAKLDYGEANDGGSWFIYDIQLKPELFQSVLPEKLSGNWFRNDNAQWEISFFDSVAIYNSQVWKYGSYSEKDGIAKIVLKNDSKKLDIYTQLINDSVCMIGESPAAMAACSSQPDKSVIPADEDLFESSVFKVDTVTYRGYIRNFSPRYSQRTGMVYVNDAIVGDQISHLIRIAEDGSFEAKFPNCNLQNVLIRLPFFYGSVFLEPGKTTFQLFDDNSPENPVLFMGDCSRINTDLFQLKDIRNFNYQEMQEKILDFSPEQYKAWCHELKQRDYDELANHGQKYPLSAKAKQVKSLEFDYRNAERLLSYDMQKVSAWRAKNNIPRDQWEIDFKPEKPDSSYYDFLTSDFANNPLAVLTGEYYFFINRLMYLDILRENGSNIGLTTQDILDELKKTGYQLKPEEEEMAARLTEIDSPEFKKLQEEFQEKYGEQAGNFQKNYGDKLQGFYQENRGKAITPEMVEEYLIGQHVELTEEDKAYLAAWKEHASQPLVRKVSLLQSEIGDLLNKFHTDHRSFVSGIFAKRRIETRNEKIQSVLGIQPGLATDVMLSQEYCRPIVSEMTPVSDERLKEMQAQVSTPFIARYIGLMNEATRTKIEENKKLAVANVNDVPENEGDNVFESIMKKYKGKVVYVDFWATWCGPCRSGIERIKPLKEEMKDENVAFVYITNQSSPKGTYDNMIPSISGEHYRVSEDEWNILSDKFKISGIPHYTLVGKDGQVINPHLGHMENSQLKTLLMNYINE
;
A
#
# COMPACT_ATOMS: atom_id res chain seq x y z
N MET A 1 89.69 34.56 -46.36
CA MET A 1 90.36 34.35 -45.05
C MET A 1 89.33 34.60 -43.94
N LYS A 2 89.16 33.63 -43.02
CA LYS A 2 88.55 33.70 -41.65
C LYS A 2 87.09 34.23 -41.52
N ARG A 3 86.09 33.46 -41.01
CA ARG A 3 85.82 32.95 -39.61
C ARG A 3 85.36 34.07 -38.66
N ILE A 4 84.35 34.03 -37.75
CA ILE A 4 83.63 33.07 -36.85
C ILE A 4 82.46 33.88 -36.18
N PHE A 5 81.18 33.46 -36.03
CA PHE A 5 80.46 32.58 -35.05
C PHE A 5 80.15 33.11 -33.62
N LEU A 6 78.93 32.77 -33.12
CA LEU A 6 78.38 32.70 -31.73
C LEU A 6 77.75 34.00 -31.14
N LEU A 7 76.61 34.02 -30.42
CA LEU A 7 75.79 33.02 -29.73
C LEU A 7 74.40 33.66 -29.43
N ALA A 8 73.28 33.02 -29.76
CA ALA A 8 71.93 33.41 -29.31
C ALA A 8 71.36 32.28 -28.45
N PHE A 9 71.02 32.61 -27.21
CA PHE A 9 70.45 31.71 -26.21
C PHE A 9 68.93 31.77 -26.34
N SER A 10 68.31 30.71 -26.85
CA SER A 10 66.86 30.51 -26.84
C SER A 10 66.57 29.24 -26.05
N VAL A 11 66.11 29.39 -24.82
CA VAL A 11 65.58 28.30 -24.00
C VAL A 11 64.24 27.89 -24.61
N VAL A 12 64.19 26.70 -25.20
CA VAL A 12 62.93 26.04 -25.57
C VAL A 12 62.34 25.46 -24.29
N MET A 13 61.35 26.16 -23.73
CA MET A 13 60.46 25.60 -22.71
C MET A 13 59.44 24.72 -23.45
N GLY A 14 59.71 23.42 -23.49
CA GLY A 14 58.75 22.44 -23.99
C GLY A 14 57.55 22.38 -23.04
N VAL A 15 56.42 22.93 -23.47
CA VAL A 15 55.13 22.65 -22.86
C VAL A 15 54.79 21.22 -23.23
N PHE A 16 54.95 20.30 -22.28
CA PHE A 16 54.27 19.00 -22.36
C PHE A 16 52.78 19.28 -22.20
N THR A 17 52.03 19.26 -23.30
CA THR A 17 50.57 19.14 -23.25
C THR A 17 50.27 17.70 -22.81
N PHE A 18 49.99 17.53 -21.51
CA PHE A 18 49.56 16.25 -20.96
C PHE A 18 48.14 15.93 -21.39
N ALA A 19 47.87 14.64 -21.66
CA ALA A 19 46.61 14.17 -22.20
C ALA A 19 45.52 14.11 -21.12
N GLN A 20 44.95 15.27 -20.78
CA GLN A 20 43.69 15.36 -20.04
C GLN A 20 42.59 14.75 -20.91
N THR A 21 41.96 13.67 -20.46
CA THR A 21 40.77 13.13 -21.13
C THR A 21 39.54 13.68 -20.43
N VAL A 22 38.79 14.51 -21.14
CA VAL A 22 37.50 15.04 -20.68
C VAL A 22 36.39 14.36 -21.45
N VAL A 23 35.47 13.75 -20.72
CA VAL A 23 34.24 13.18 -21.27
C VAL A 23 33.08 14.09 -20.89
N GLU A 24 32.67 14.92 -21.84
CA GLU A 24 31.51 15.80 -21.70
C GLU A 24 30.22 15.00 -21.90
N SER A 25 29.23 15.21 -21.03
CA SER A 25 27.92 14.56 -21.05
C SER A 25 28.01 13.05 -21.31
N PRO A 26 28.72 12.29 -20.45
CA PRO A 26 28.94 10.87 -20.68
C PRO A 26 27.60 10.14 -20.84
N LYS A 27 27.53 9.22 -21.81
CA LYS A 27 26.43 8.26 -21.85
C LYS A 27 26.48 7.42 -20.57
N ILE A 28 25.32 7.23 -19.97
CA ILE A 28 25.15 6.38 -18.79
C ILE A 28 24.17 5.26 -19.13
N GLY A 29 24.29 4.14 -18.42
CA GLY A 29 23.24 3.14 -18.33
C GLY A 29 22.09 3.72 -17.51
N MET A 30 21.94 3.26 -16.27
CA MET A 30 20.83 3.67 -15.41
C MET A 30 21.30 4.65 -14.33
N SER A 31 20.47 5.64 -13.98
CA SER A 31 20.62 6.43 -12.75
C SER A 31 19.46 6.10 -11.81
N THR A 32 19.72 5.96 -10.51
CA THR A 32 18.65 5.86 -9.50
C THR A 32 18.22 7.23 -8.95
N ALA A 33 18.93 8.31 -9.30
CA ALA A 33 18.59 9.67 -8.90
C ALA A 33 18.24 10.51 -10.14
N SER A 34 16.95 10.75 -10.34
CA SER A 34 16.41 11.47 -11.51
C SER A 34 16.61 12.98 -11.45
N ASN A 35 16.86 13.52 -10.25
CA ASN A 35 17.11 14.95 -10.00
C ASN A 35 18.59 15.33 -10.05
N VAL A 36 19.48 14.36 -10.32
CA VAL A 36 20.92 14.57 -10.38
C VAL A 36 21.45 14.22 -11.77
N LYS A 37 22.18 15.14 -12.38
CA LYS A 37 22.78 14.98 -13.69
C LYS A 37 24.29 14.95 -13.60
N LEU A 38 24.91 13.90 -14.15
CA LEU A 38 26.35 13.86 -14.40
C LEU A 38 26.64 14.63 -15.69
N ASN A 39 27.31 15.77 -15.56
CA ASN A 39 27.60 16.65 -16.69
C ASN A 39 28.92 16.30 -17.37
N LYS A 40 29.93 15.87 -16.60
CA LYS A 40 31.30 15.74 -17.10
C LYS A 40 32.12 14.79 -16.24
N VAL A 41 33.03 14.04 -16.87
CA VAL A 41 34.07 13.25 -16.19
C VAL A 41 35.44 13.72 -16.67
N GLU A 42 36.34 14.01 -15.74
CA GLU A 42 37.73 14.33 -16.05
C GLU A 42 38.65 13.22 -15.53
N LEU A 43 39.45 12.67 -16.43
CA LEU A 43 40.49 11.69 -16.13
C LEU A 43 41.83 12.42 -16.11
N LEU A 44 42.36 12.65 -14.91
CA LEU A 44 43.63 13.33 -14.68
C LEU A 44 44.72 12.32 -14.30
N ASP A 45 45.98 12.77 -14.31
CA ASP A 45 47.12 11.89 -14.02
C ASP A 45 47.15 11.37 -12.58
N SER A 46 46.50 12.06 -11.64
CA SER A 46 46.45 11.75 -10.21
C SER A 46 45.05 11.40 -9.68
N GLU A 47 43.99 11.79 -10.38
CA GLU A 47 42.63 11.76 -9.86
C GLU A 47 41.58 11.60 -10.96
N THR A 48 40.37 11.26 -10.56
CA THR A 48 39.19 11.20 -11.42
C THR A 48 38.13 12.12 -10.83
N ILE A 49 37.59 13.03 -11.64
CA ILE A 49 36.63 14.04 -11.17
C ILE A 49 35.29 13.84 -11.87
N LEU A 50 34.22 13.70 -11.10
CA LEU A 50 32.84 13.66 -11.60
C LEU A 50 32.16 14.99 -11.28
N TRP A 51 31.56 15.62 -12.31
CA TRP A 51 30.86 16.89 -12.18
C TRP A 51 29.36 16.70 -12.24
N PHE A 52 28.68 17.15 -11.20
CA PHE A 52 27.25 16.99 -11.07
C PHE A 52 26.52 18.33 -11.08
N HIS A 53 25.29 18.28 -11.54
CA HIS A 53 24.30 19.33 -11.37
C HIS A 53 23.02 18.73 -10.80
N VAL A 54 22.51 19.35 -9.74
CA VAL A 54 21.30 18.93 -9.05
C VAL A 54 20.28 20.05 -9.12
N ARG A 55 19.04 19.67 -9.44
CA ARG A 55 17.86 20.49 -9.23
C ARG A 55 16.96 19.82 -8.19
N TYR A 56 16.72 20.46 -7.06
CA TYR A 56 15.90 19.92 -5.98
C TYR A 56 15.10 21.03 -5.29
N THR A 57 14.09 20.66 -4.50
CA THR A 57 13.18 21.64 -3.88
C THR A 57 13.96 22.60 -2.98
N PRO A 58 13.79 23.93 -3.13
CA PRO A 58 14.40 24.91 -2.23
C PRO A 58 14.10 24.62 -0.75
N GLY A 59 15.10 24.80 0.13
CA GLY A 59 14.97 24.54 1.57
C GLY A 59 15.02 23.07 1.99
N ASN A 60 14.88 22.10 1.05
CA ASN A 60 15.24 20.70 1.32
C ASN A 60 16.76 20.53 1.40
N TRP A 61 17.24 19.34 1.76
CA TRP A 61 18.66 19.05 1.88
C TRP A 61 19.13 17.90 1.01
N ILE A 62 20.41 17.91 0.66
CA ILE A 62 21.14 16.80 0.04
C ILE A 62 22.36 16.43 0.91
N PHE A 63 22.85 15.20 0.76
CA PHE A 63 23.90 14.64 1.61
C PHE A 63 24.77 13.70 0.78
N ILE A 64 26.09 13.90 0.82
CA ILE A 64 27.07 13.02 0.15
C ILE A 64 27.83 12.24 1.22
N PRO A 65 27.67 10.91 1.33
CA PRO A 65 28.43 10.10 2.28
C PRO A 65 29.94 10.10 1.98
N ASP A 66 30.75 9.93 3.02
CA ASP A 66 32.19 9.66 2.86
C ASP A 66 32.49 8.28 2.25
N GLN A 67 31.48 7.40 2.22
CA GLN A 67 31.50 6.11 1.53
C GLN A 67 31.00 6.17 0.08
N SER A 68 30.92 7.35 -0.53
CA SER A 68 30.70 7.45 -1.98
C SER A 68 31.90 6.91 -2.75
N PHE A 69 31.67 6.20 -3.87
CA PHE A 69 32.72 5.52 -4.62
C PHE A 69 32.50 5.56 -6.12
N ILE A 70 33.59 5.37 -6.86
CA ILE A 70 33.56 4.92 -8.26
C ILE A 70 34.10 3.49 -8.36
N GLN A 71 33.58 2.71 -9.31
CA GLN A 71 33.96 1.32 -9.51
C GLN A 71 34.12 1.01 -11.00
N PRO A 72 35.31 0.58 -11.48
CA PRO A 72 35.44 0.08 -12.85
C PRO A 72 34.52 -1.12 -13.08
N VAL A 73 33.73 -1.08 -14.17
CA VAL A 73 32.79 -2.18 -14.47
C VAL A 73 33.57 -3.47 -14.72
N GLY A 74 33.24 -4.52 -13.96
CA GLY A 74 33.93 -5.82 -14.00
C GLY A 74 35.09 -5.97 -13.00
N SER A 75 35.44 -4.91 -12.26
CA SER A 75 36.37 -4.97 -11.13
C SER A 75 35.61 -5.06 -9.81
N PRO A 76 36.06 -5.85 -8.82
CA PRO A 76 35.53 -5.81 -7.46
C PRO A 76 36.01 -4.59 -6.65
N GLU A 77 36.99 -3.84 -7.16
CA GLU A 77 37.63 -2.73 -6.45
C GLU A 77 36.78 -1.46 -6.48
N LYS A 78 36.46 -0.92 -5.29
CA LYS A 78 35.79 0.37 -5.11
C LYS A 78 36.82 1.43 -4.73
N LEU A 79 36.79 2.55 -5.44
CA LEU A 79 37.63 3.72 -5.19
C LEU A 79 36.78 4.79 -4.52
N PHE A 80 36.98 5.00 -3.23
CA PHE A 80 36.18 5.92 -2.42
C PHE A 80 36.55 7.38 -2.66
N ILE A 81 35.59 8.27 -2.41
CA ILE A 81 35.72 9.72 -2.52
C ILE A 81 36.89 10.23 -1.66
N VAL A 82 37.66 11.14 -2.23
CA VAL A 82 38.79 11.82 -1.56
C VAL A 82 38.35 13.19 -1.05
N SER A 83 37.60 13.93 -1.86
CA SER A 83 37.09 15.25 -1.51
C SER A 83 35.89 15.64 -2.38
N ALA A 84 35.16 16.66 -1.98
CA ALA A 84 34.12 17.31 -2.76
C ALA A 84 34.30 18.83 -2.74
N ASP A 85 33.80 19.50 -3.77
CA ASP A 85 33.76 20.96 -3.86
C ASP A 85 32.38 21.40 -4.37
N GLY A 86 31.82 22.43 -3.74
CA GLY A 86 30.44 22.90 -3.90
C GLY A 86 29.45 22.33 -2.87
N ILE A 87 29.68 21.13 -2.35
CA ILE A 87 28.87 20.48 -1.29
C ILE A 87 29.81 19.77 -0.30
N PRO A 88 29.58 19.88 1.03
CA PRO A 88 30.37 19.16 2.03
C PRO A 88 30.08 17.66 2.04
N VAL A 89 31.12 16.86 2.32
CA VAL A 89 31.00 15.40 2.53
C VAL A 89 30.59 15.14 3.97
N ASN A 90 29.68 14.18 4.18
CA ASN A 90 29.16 13.74 5.48
C ASN A 90 28.42 14.85 6.27
N GLU A 91 27.87 15.85 5.57
CA GLU A 91 27.06 16.92 6.16
C GLU A 91 25.82 17.21 5.30
N ARG A 92 24.74 17.69 5.93
CA ARG A 92 23.52 18.10 5.21
C ARG A 92 23.73 19.45 4.56
N PHE A 93 23.61 19.51 3.24
CA PHE A 93 23.62 20.75 2.47
C PHE A 93 22.19 21.19 2.17
N ILE A 94 21.78 22.37 2.67
CA ILE A 94 20.46 22.94 2.40
C ILE A 94 20.45 23.58 1.01
N MET A 95 19.44 23.23 0.20
CA MET A 95 19.27 23.73 -1.16
C MET A 95 19.00 25.25 -1.16
N PRO A 96 19.66 26.02 -2.05
CA PRO A 96 19.42 27.45 -2.20
C PRO A 96 18.01 27.74 -2.73
N GLU A 97 17.59 29.01 -2.68
CA GLU A 97 16.29 29.46 -3.22
C GLU A 97 16.11 29.14 -4.71
N SER A 98 17.19 29.09 -5.48
CA SER A 98 17.16 28.66 -6.89
C SER A 98 16.75 27.20 -7.07
N GLY A 99 16.88 26.38 -6.02
CA GLY A 99 16.72 24.93 -6.09
C GLY A 99 17.83 24.24 -6.90
N GLU A 100 18.92 24.92 -7.25
CA GLU A 100 19.96 24.38 -8.13
C GLU A 100 21.36 24.53 -7.54
N VAL A 101 22.18 23.50 -7.69
CA VAL A 101 23.59 23.49 -7.27
C VAL A 101 24.42 22.64 -8.25
N SER A 102 25.64 23.09 -8.53
CA SER A 102 26.64 22.30 -9.26
C SER A 102 27.84 22.05 -8.35
N TYR A 103 28.38 20.84 -8.38
CA TYR A 103 29.46 20.41 -7.51
C TYR A 103 30.31 19.36 -8.21
N LYS A 104 31.50 19.09 -7.67
CA LYS A 104 32.38 18.03 -8.15
C LYS A 104 32.78 17.10 -7.02
N LEU A 105 32.90 15.82 -7.35
CA LEU A 105 33.41 14.78 -6.47
C LEU A 105 34.74 14.27 -7.03
N VAL A 106 35.74 14.17 -6.17
CA VAL A 106 37.12 13.80 -6.54
C VAL A 106 37.41 12.39 -6.00
N PHE A 107 37.90 11.53 -6.87
CA PHE A 107 38.24 10.13 -6.60
C PHE A 107 39.69 9.82 -6.97
N PRO A 108 40.26 8.70 -6.47
CA PRO A 108 41.54 8.20 -6.95
C PRO A 108 41.57 8.00 -8.47
N LYS A 109 42.77 8.07 -9.05
CA LYS A 109 42.98 7.83 -10.48
C LYS A 109 42.41 6.48 -10.91
N ILE A 110 41.65 6.48 -12.00
CA ILE A 110 41.26 5.28 -12.72
C ILE A 110 42.22 4.98 -13.89
N ASP A 111 42.44 3.71 -14.20
CA ASP A 111 43.29 3.30 -15.33
C ASP A 111 42.66 3.78 -16.67
N ALA A 112 43.46 4.37 -17.55
CA ALA A 112 43.03 4.84 -18.87
C ALA A 112 42.49 3.71 -19.79
N ALA A 113 42.77 2.45 -19.47
CA ALA A 113 42.18 1.28 -20.10
C ALA A 113 40.69 1.12 -19.76
N VAL A 114 40.24 1.58 -18.59
CA VAL A 114 38.85 1.48 -18.16
C VAL A 114 37.95 2.19 -19.14
N ALA A 115 36.92 1.47 -19.60
CA ALA A 115 36.01 1.96 -20.61
C ALA A 115 34.65 2.38 -20.02
N LYS A 116 34.28 1.81 -18.88
CA LYS A 116 33.07 2.13 -18.11
C LYS A 116 33.35 2.06 -16.62
N LEU A 117 32.69 2.91 -15.85
CA LEU A 117 32.66 2.86 -14.39
C LEU A 117 31.24 3.04 -13.87
N ASP A 118 31.02 2.70 -12.61
CA ASP A 118 29.82 3.07 -11.86
C ASP A 118 30.16 4.13 -10.81
N TYR A 119 29.15 4.86 -10.37
CA TYR A 119 29.17 5.69 -9.17
C TYR A 119 28.11 5.20 -8.18
N GLY A 120 28.42 5.19 -6.88
CA GLY A 120 27.46 4.80 -5.84
C GLY A 120 27.75 5.40 -4.47
N GLU A 121 26.73 5.43 -3.60
CA GLU A 121 26.80 5.96 -2.23
C GLU A 121 26.54 4.88 -1.17
N ALA A 122 27.50 4.63 -0.27
CA ALA A 122 27.42 3.82 0.97
C ALA A 122 27.00 2.33 0.87
N ASN A 123 26.04 1.97 0.00
CA ASN A 123 25.52 0.62 -0.24
C ASN A 123 25.28 0.40 -1.74
N ASP A 124 25.52 -0.83 -2.23
CA ASP A 124 25.24 -1.17 -3.64
C ASP A 124 23.75 -1.06 -3.96
N GLY A 125 23.41 -0.21 -4.92
CA GLY A 125 22.00 0.11 -5.27
C GLY A 125 21.29 1.03 -4.27
N GLY A 126 22.04 1.84 -3.49
CA GLY A 126 21.53 2.86 -2.57
C GLY A 126 20.81 4.05 -3.21
N SER A 127 20.56 5.09 -2.40
CA SER A 127 19.75 6.29 -2.74
C SER A 127 20.20 6.98 -4.02
N TRP A 128 21.49 6.93 -4.33
CA TRP A 128 22.04 7.44 -5.57
C TRP A 128 23.13 6.51 -6.12
N PHE A 129 22.85 5.98 -7.31
CA PHE A 129 23.73 5.10 -8.06
C PHE A 129 23.64 5.44 -9.54
N ILE A 130 24.76 5.44 -10.25
CA ILE A 130 24.83 5.62 -11.69
C ILE A 130 25.61 4.46 -12.27
N TYR A 131 24.95 3.66 -13.09
CA TYR A 131 25.52 2.50 -13.74
C TYR A 131 26.08 2.85 -15.12
N ASP A 132 27.16 2.18 -15.50
CA ASP A 132 27.70 2.17 -16.86
C ASP A 132 28.07 3.56 -17.40
N ILE A 133 28.63 4.44 -16.56
CA ILE A 133 29.20 5.73 -16.97
C ILE A 133 30.32 5.46 -17.99
N GLN A 134 30.12 5.92 -19.22
CA GLN A 134 31.06 5.67 -20.30
C GLN A 134 32.23 6.64 -20.27
N LEU A 135 33.44 6.08 -20.30
CA LEU A 135 34.69 6.84 -20.44
C LEU A 135 35.23 6.79 -21.88
N LYS A 136 34.78 5.80 -22.67
CA LYS A 136 35.17 5.60 -24.07
C LYS A 136 33.93 5.61 -24.97
N PRO A 137 33.85 6.53 -25.97
CA PRO A 137 32.63 6.72 -26.78
C PRO A 137 32.21 5.51 -27.64
N GLU A 138 33.13 4.59 -27.93
CA GLU A 138 32.97 3.56 -28.97
C GLU A 138 32.06 2.37 -28.60
N LEU A 139 31.50 2.35 -27.37
CA LEU A 139 30.89 1.16 -26.79
C LEU A 139 29.38 1.01 -27.00
N PHE A 140 28.68 2.01 -27.52
CA PHE A 140 27.29 1.91 -27.98
C PHE A 140 27.17 2.48 -29.40
N GLN A 141 27.47 1.67 -30.42
CA GLN A 141 27.10 2.02 -31.79
C GLN A 141 25.64 1.64 -32.01
N SER A 142 24.78 2.66 -32.09
CA SER A 142 23.38 2.49 -32.50
C SER A 142 23.33 1.93 -33.93
N VAL A 143 22.35 1.08 -34.20
CA VAL A 143 22.04 0.64 -35.57
C VAL A 143 21.48 1.79 -36.41
N LEU A 144 20.96 2.83 -35.74
CA LEU A 144 20.39 4.01 -36.38
C LEU A 144 21.35 5.20 -36.34
N PRO A 145 21.25 6.11 -37.32
CA PRO A 145 21.90 7.42 -37.24
C PRO A 145 21.52 8.17 -35.95
N GLU A 146 22.49 8.82 -35.32
CA GLU A 146 22.30 9.56 -34.06
C GLU A 146 21.20 10.63 -34.16
N LYS A 147 21.04 11.25 -35.34
CA LYS A 147 20.01 12.26 -35.60
C LYS A 147 18.56 11.74 -35.49
N LEU A 148 18.35 10.43 -35.58
CA LEU A 148 17.02 9.83 -35.38
C LEU A 148 16.74 9.48 -33.91
N SER A 149 17.78 9.46 -33.06
CA SER A 149 17.64 9.06 -31.66
C SER A 149 16.81 10.09 -30.88
N GLY A 150 15.85 9.60 -30.09
CA GLY A 150 15.00 10.42 -29.24
C GLY A 150 13.53 10.07 -29.35
N ASN A 151 12.71 10.91 -28.71
CA ASN A 151 11.26 10.81 -28.70
C ASN A 151 10.69 11.72 -29.81
N TRP A 152 9.79 11.19 -30.63
CA TRP A 152 9.18 11.89 -31.75
C TRP A 152 7.68 12.05 -31.53
N PHE A 153 7.19 13.27 -31.73
CA PHE A 153 5.83 13.68 -31.46
C PHE A 153 5.17 14.18 -32.73
N ARG A 154 3.91 13.81 -32.97
CA ARG A 154 3.09 14.27 -34.08
C ARG A 154 3.02 15.80 -34.15
N ASN A 155 3.28 16.40 -35.32
CA ASN A 155 3.21 17.86 -35.47
C ASN A 155 1.78 18.42 -35.41
N ASP A 156 0.77 17.61 -35.72
CA ASP A 156 -0.63 18.02 -35.80
C ASP A 156 -1.36 18.00 -34.45
N ASN A 157 -0.86 17.26 -33.46
CA ASN A 157 -1.51 17.14 -32.15
C ASN A 157 -0.56 16.97 -30.95
N ALA A 158 0.76 17.03 -31.17
CA ALA A 158 1.83 16.84 -30.19
C ALA A 158 1.77 15.51 -29.39
N GLN A 159 1.02 14.51 -29.87
CA GLN A 159 1.01 13.18 -29.26
C GLN A 159 2.33 12.46 -29.55
N TRP A 160 2.83 11.72 -28.56
CA TRP A 160 4.01 10.90 -28.72
C TRP A 160 3.73 9.74 -29.67
N GLU A 161 4.47 9.68 -30.79
CA GLU A 161 4.27 8.70 -31.86
C GLU A 161 5.21 7.51 -31.69
N ILE A 162 6.51 7.78 -31.56
CA ILE A 162 7.55 6.76 -31.55
C ILE A 162 8.79 7.26 -30.81
N SER A 163 9.55 6.34 -30.23
CA SER A 163 10.92 6.63 -29.78
C SER A 163 11.91 5.71 -30.48
N PHE A 164 13.07 6.26 -30.83
CA PHE A 164 14.22 5.50 -31.28
C PHE A 164 15.34 5.65 -30.26
N PHE A 165 15.77 4.55 -29.65
CA PHE A 165 16.90 4.50 -28.72
C PHE A 165 18.03 3.64 -29.28
N ASP A 166 19.14 3.53 -28.55
CA ASP A 166 20.34 2.86 -29.08
C ASP A 166 20.09 1.37 -29.44
N SER A 167 19.24 0.67 -28.68
CA SER A 167 18.99 -0.77 -28.83
C SER A 167 17.56 -1.14 -29.18
N VAL A 168 16.59 -0.24 -28.97
CA VAL A 168 15.16 -0.51 -29.14
C VAL A 168 14.41 0.70 -29.70
N ALA A 169 13.28 0.44 -30.35
CA ALA A 169 12.27 1.43 -30.64
C ALA A 169 11.01 1.19 -29.79
N ILE A 170 10.31 2.26 -29.43
CA ILE A 170 9.04 2.19 -28.71
C ILE A 170 7.93 2.66 -29.64
N TYR A 171 7.02 1.77 -30.01
CA TYR A 171 5.95 2.07 -30.98
C TYR A 171 4.72 1.19 -30.72
N ASN A 172 3.51 1.76 -30.87
CA ASN A 172 2.24 1.06 -30.66
C ASN A 172 2.17 0.26 -29.35
N SER A 173 2.54 0.91 -28.25
CA SER A 173 2.57 0.36 -26.89
C SER A 173 3.44 -0.90 -26.75
N GLN A 174 4.52 -1.00 -27.53
CA GLN A 174 5.43 -2.15 -27.54
C GLN A 174 6.89 -1.71 -27.65
N VAL A 175 7.76 -2.53 -27.07
CA VAL A 175 9.21 -2.44 -27.22
C VAL A 175 9.63 -3.32 -28.40
N TRP A 176 10.40 -2.75 -29.33
CA TRP A 176 10.84 -3.41 -30.55
C TRP A 176 12.36 -3.42 -30.65
N LYS A 177 12.94 -4.55 -31.03
CA LYS A 177 14.36 -4.66 -31.37
C LYS A 177 14.58 -4.26 -32.83
N TYR A 178 15.75 -3.70 -33.13
CA TYR A 178 16.13 -3.41 -34.52
C TYR A 178 16.46 -4.69 -35.29
N GLY A 179 15.92 -4.78 -36.50
CA GLY A 179 16.14 -5.85 -37.44
C GLY A 179 17.16 -5.50 -38.52
N SER A 180 16.89 -4.45 -39.29
CA SER A 180 17.79 -3.90 -40.32
C SER A 180 17.45 -2.44 -40.57
N TYR A 181 18.46 -1.67 -40.96
CA TYR A 181 18.32 -0.28 -41.42
C TYR A 181 18.87 -0.17 -42.83
N SER A 182 18.16 0.56 -43.69
CA SER A 182 18.61 0.88 -45.06
C SER A 182 18.05 2.23 -45.47
N GLU A 183 18.84 3.05 -46.13
CA GLU A 183 18.41 4.36 -46.61
C GLU A 183 18.62 4.47 -48.13
N LYS A 184 17.61 4.99 -48.82
CA LYS A 184 17.65 5.25 -50.25
C LYS A 184 16.87 6.51 -50.58
N ASP A 185 17.47 7.39 -51.38
CA ASP A 185 16.86 8.65 -51.83
C ASP A 185 16.36 9.54 -50.66
N GLY A 186 17.08 9.52 -49.53
CA GLY A 186 16.75 10.25 -48.30
C GLY A 186 15.61 9.65 -47.47
N ILE A 187 15.06 8.50 -47.88
CA ILE A 187 14.06 7.75 -47.12
C ILE A 187 14.74 6.52 -46.50
N ALA A 188 14.75 6.47 -45.18
CA ALA A 188 15.21 5.33 -44.42
C ALA A 188 14.06 4.35 -44.15
N LYS A 189 14.38 3.06 -44.22
CA LYS A 189 13.53 1.94 -43.82
C LYS A 189 14.18 1.26 -42.63
N ILE A 190 13.45 1.23 -41.52
CA ILE A 190 13.82 0.60 -40.25
C ILE A 190 12.91 -0.61 -40.07
N VAL A 191 13.49 -1.80 -40.07
CA VAL A 191 12.76 -3.04 -39.77
C VAL A 191 12.80 -3.26 -38.27
N LEU A 192 11.65 -3.24 -37.61
CA LEU A 192 11.44 -3.54 -36.20
C LEU A 192 11.01 -5.00 -36.03
N LYS A 193 11.47 -5.64 -34.95
CA LYS A 193 11.16 -7.04 -34.63
C LYS A 193 10.83 -7.22 -33.15
N ASN A 194 9.82 -8.02 -32.85
CA ASN A 194 9.65 -8.69 -31.56
C ASN A 194 9.35 -10.18 -31.82
N ASP A 195 9.37 -11.02 -30.77
CA ASP A 195 9.42 -12.49 -30.78
C ASP A 195 8.56 -13.24 -31.83
N SER A 196 7.55 -12.60 -32.42
CA SER A 196 6.72 -13.17 -33.49
C SER A 196 6.35 -12.21 -34.64
N LYS A 197 6.67 -10.91 -34.54
CA LYS A 197 6.22 -9.87 -35.48
C LYS A 197 7.38 -9.09 -36.09
N LYS A 198 7.19 -8.69 -37.35
CA LYS A 198 8.04 -7.71 -38.04
C LYS A 198 7.19 -6.52 -38.44
N LEU A 199 7.74 -5.33 -38.29
CA LEU A 199 7.10 -4.07 -38.67
C LEU A 199 8.12 -3.21 -39.41
N ASP A 200 7.71 -2.64 -40.53
CA ASP A 200 8.54 -1.72 -41.29
C ASP A 200 8.14 -0.28 -40.91
N ILE A 201 9.10 0.53 -40.47
CA ILE A 201 8.93 1.96 -40.24
C ILE A 201 9.78 2.71 -41.27
N TYR A 202 9.17 3.68 -41.94
CA TYR A 202 9.83 4.56 -42.89
C TYR A 202 10.02 5.92 -42.26
N THR A 203 11.21 6.49 -42.45
CA THR A 203 11.58 7.80 -41.91
C THR A 203 12.22 8.66 -42.99
N GLN A 204 11.89 9.95 -43.06
CA GLN A 204 12.58 10.92 -43.90
C GLN A 204 12.90 12.15 -43.05
N LEU A 205 14.19 12.35 -42.74
CA LEU A 205 14.63 13.49 -41.94
C LEU A 205 14.56 14.76 -42.79
N ILE A 206 13.79 15.75 -42.34
CA ILE A 206 13.62 17.04 -43.03
C ILE A 206 14.65 18.04 -42.49
N ASN A 207 14.86 18.04 -41.17
CA ASN A 207 15.92 18.77 -40.47
C ASN A 207 16.20 18.10 -39.12
N ASP A 208 17.09 18.67 -38.30
CA ASP A 208 17.51 18.05 -37.03
C ASP A 208 16.39 17.90 -35.98
N SER A 209 15.24 18.58 -36.14
CA SER A 209 14.11 18.49 -35.23
C SER A 209 12.83 17.96 -35.86
N VAL A 210 12.76 17.75 -37.17
CA VAL A 210 11.55 17.31 -37.90
C VAL A 210 11.85 16.10 -38.80
N CYS A 211 11.06 15.04 -38.62
CA CYS A 211 11.15 13.80 -39.37
C CYS A 211 9.76 13.35 -39.83
N MET A 212 9.62 12.94 -41.08
CA MET A 212 8.42 12.23 -41.54
C MET A 212 8.53 10.78 -41.08
N ILE A 213 7.52 10.23 -40.40
CA ILE A 213 7.55 8.87 -39.85
C ILE A 213 6.23 8.15 -40.16
N GLY A 214 6.28 6.88 -40.57
CA GLY A 214 5.08 6.03 -40.72
C GLY A 214 5.37 4.61 -41.21
N GLU A 215 4.35 3.74 -41.23
CA GLU A 215 4.48 2.32 -41.59
C GLU A 215 4.67 2.08 -43.11
N SER A 216 4.49 3.12 -43.92
CA SER A 216 4.80 3.10 -45.36
C SER A 216 5.18 4.50 -45.83
N PRO A 217 5.89 4.66 -46.98
CA PRO A 217 6.21 5.99 -47.51
C PRO A 217 4.99 6.89 -47.73
N ALA A 218 3.83 6.31 -48.07
CA ALA A 218 2.59 7.04 -48.28
C ALA A 218 1.84 7.38 -46.98
N ALA A 219 2.16 6.69 -45.88
CA ALA A 219 1.53 6.87 -44.57
C ALA A 219 2.42 7.67 -43.60
N MET A 220 3.54 8.23 -44.06
CA MET A 220 4.40 9.04 -43.21
C MET A 220 3.73 10.36 -42.85
N ALA A 221 3.89 10.78 -41.60
CA ALA A 221 3.44 12.07 -41.11
C ALA A 221 4.57 12.82 -40.42
N ALA A 222 4.48 14.16 -40.44
CA ALA A 222 5.49 15.00 -39.82
C ALA A 222 5.47 14.84 -38.30
N CYS A 223 6.63 14.50 -37.75
CA CYS A 223 6.88 14.41 -36.33
C CYS A 223 8.05 15.33 -35.94
N SER A 224 8.00 15.89 -34.74
CA SER A 224 9.02 16.76 -34.17
C SER A 224 9.63 16.12 -32.92
N SER A 225 10.93 16.32 -32.72
CA SER A 225 11.60 16.00 -31.44
C SER A 225 11.39 17.09 -30.38
N GLN A 226 10.84 18.24 -30.79
CA GLN A 226 10.44 19.36 -29.93
C GLN A 226 8.96 19.68 -30.19
N PRO A 227 8.03 19.03 -29.45
CA PRO A 227 6.60 19.19 -29.71
C PRO A 227 6.11 20.61 -29.41
N ASP A 228 5.37 21.21 -30.35
CA ASP A 228 4.60 22.41 -30.07
C ASP A 228 3.34 22.05 -29.28
N LYS A 229 3.37 22.27 -27.96
CA LYS A 229 2.24 21.95 -27.08
C LYS A 229 0.99 22.79 -27.38
N SER A 230 1.06 23.88 -28.15
CA SER A 230 -0.10 24.70 -28.50
C SER A 230 -1.03 24.04 -29.54
N VAL A 231 -0.55 23.03 -30.26
CA VAL A 231 -1.33 22.28 -31.27
C VAL A 231 -2.12 21.10 -30.68
N ILE A 232 -1.95 20.84 -29.38
CA ILE A 232 -2.71 19.80 -28.69
C ILE A 232 -4.22 20.10 -28.84
N PRO A 233 -5.02 19.16 -29.38
CA PRO A 233 -6.43 19.41 -29.63
C PRO A 233 -7.18 19.62 -28.32
N ALA A 234 -8.19 20.48 -28.37
CA ALA A 234 -9.18 20.59 -27.30
C ALA A 234 -9.92 19.25 -27.16
N ASP A 235 -10.12 18.83 -25.91
CA ASP A 235 -10.89 17.64 -25.55
C ASP A 235 -11.87 18.08 -24.47
N GLU A 236 -13.12 18.27 -24.87
CA GLU A 236 -14.20 18.76 -24.01
C GLU A 236 -15.08 17.62 -23.47
N ASP A 237 -14.79 16.37 -23.85
CA ASP A 237 -15.58 15.22 -23.46
C ASP A 237 -15.42 14.96 -21.95
N LEU A 238 -16.53 14.72 -21.26
CA LEU A 238 -16.54 14.30 -19.87
C LEU A 238 -16.86 12.80 -19.77
N PHE A 239 -16.55 12.19 -18.64
CA PHE A 239 -17.14 10.91 -18.29
C PHE A 239 -18.63 11.12 -17.99
N GLU A 240 -19.50 10.46 -18.77
CA GLU A 240 -20.94 10.55 -18.63
C GLU A 240 -21.49 9.63 -17.54
N SER A 241 -20.84 8.49 -17.29
CA SER A 241 -21.26 7.51 -16.30
C SER A 241 -20.09 6.68 -15.77
N SER A 242 -20.32 5.96 -14.68
CA SER A 242 -19.40 4.98 -14.14
C SER A 242 -19.20 3.82 -15.12
N VAL A 243 -17.99 3.66 -15.65
CA VAL A 243 -17.61 2.53 -16.52
C VAL A 243 -17.27 1.34 -15.64
N PHE A 244 -18.31 0.72 -15.11
CA PHE A 244 -18.17 -0.47 -14.30
C PHE A 244 -18.17 -1.72 -15.19
N LYS A 245 -16.99 -2.31 -15.36
CA LYS A 245 -16.76 -3.49 -16.19
C LYS A 245 -15.61 -4.28 -15.59
N VAL A 246 -15.84 -5.56 -15.32
CA VAL A 246 -14.76 -6.48 -14.95
C VAL A 246 -14.10 -6.96 -16.23
N ASP A 247 -12.87 -6.54 -16.45
CA ASP A 247 -12.04 -6.96 -17.57
C ASP A 247 -10.56 -6.88 -17.16
N THR A 248 -9.68 -7.41 -18.00
CA THR A 248 -8.24 -7.36 -17.77
C THR A 248 -7.67 -6.02 -18.20
N VAL A 249 -6.91 -5.39 -17.32
CA VAL A 249 -6.07 -4.24 -17.63
C VAL A 249 -4.69 -4.73 -18.03
N THR A 250 -4.09 -4.14 -19.07
CA THR A 250 -2.67 -4.33 -19.39
C THR A 250 -1.91 -3.04 -19.13
N TYR A 251 -1.12 -3.02 -18.05
CA TYR A 251 -0.16 -1.96 -17.78
C TYR A 251 1.25 -2.45 -18.15
N ARG A 252 1.94 -1.71 -19.00
CA ARG A 252 3.29 -2.06 -19.45
C ARG A 252 4.13 -0.81 -19.64
N GLY A 253 5.42 -1.00 -19.84
CA GLY A 253 6.28 0.13 -20.07
C GLY A 253 7.72 -0.26 -20.35
N TYR A 254 8.55 0.78 -20.41
CA TYR A 254 9.97 0.66 -20.68
C TYR A 254 10.74 1.70 -19.87
N ILE A 255 11.85 1.26 -19.29
CA ILE A 255 12.75 2.09 -18.51
C ILE A 255 14.00 2.29 -19.35
N ARG A 256 14.21 3.51 -19.85
CA ARG A 256 15.33 3.78 -20.74
C ARG A 256 16.65 3.53 -20.01
N ASN A 257 17.53 2.79 -20.68
CA ASN A 257 18.88 2.45 -20.21
C ASN A 257 18.91 1.67 -18.87
N PHE A 258 17.84 0.96 -18.54
CA PHE A 258 17.83 0.07 -17.37
C PHE A 258 19.06 -0.84 -17.34
N SER A 259 19.75 -0.91 -16.19
CA SER A 259 20.92 -1.78 -16.04
C SER A 259 20.49 -3.09 -15.39
N PRO A 260 20.79 -4.26 -15.98
CA PRO A 260 20.51 -5.54 -15.34
C PRO A 260 21.29 -5.68 -14.02
N ARG A 261 22.37 -4.91 -13.81
CA ARG A 261 23.12 -4.95 -12.55
C ARG A 261 22.38 -4.27 -11.39
N TYR A 262 21.27 -3.60 -11.67
CA TYR A 262 20.40 -3.07 -10.63
C TYR A 262 19.67 -4.20 -9.90
N SER A 263 19.76 -4.21 -8.58
CA SER A 263 19.29 -5.30 -7.74
C SER A 263 17.77 -5.36 -7.64
N GLN A 264 17.08 -4.21 -7.65
CA GLN A 264 15.63 -4.15 -7.53
C GLN A 264 14.99 -4.27 -8.93
N ARG A 265 14.53 -5.47 -9.28
CA ARG A 265 13.93 -5.76 -10.60
C ARG A 265 12.42 -5.97 -10.58
N THR A 266 11.77 -5.52 -9.51
CA THR A 266 10.33 -5.68 -9.32
C THR A 266 9.70 -4.40 -8.80
N GLY A 267 8.42 -4.23 -9.11
CA GLY A 267 7.57 -3.21 -8.51
C GLY A 267 6.17 -3.74 -8.25
N MET A 268 5.26 -2.86 -7.84
CA MET A 268 3.88 -3.22 -7.51
C MET A 268 2.91 -2.20 -8.11
N VAL A 269 1.77 -2.70 -8.59
CA VAL A 269 0.54 -1.93 -8.78
C VAL A 269 -0.32 -2.10 -7.54
N TYR A 270 -0.84 -1.01 -6.99
CA TYR A 270 -1.81 -1.02 -5.90
C TYR A 270 -3.14 -0.43 -6.40
N VAL A 271 -4.18 -1.25 -6.32
CA VAL A 271 -5.55 -0.92 -6.72
C VAL A 271 -6.38 -0.74 -5.45
N ASN A 272 -6.83 0.48 -5.18
CA ASN A 272 -7.77 0.75 -4.09
C ASN A 272 -9.18 0.39 -4.54
N ASP A 273 -9.59 -0.87 -4.36
CA ASP A 273 -10.91 -1.32 -4.77
C ASP A 273 -11.95 -0.87 -3.73
N ALA A 274 -12.66 0.22 -4.03
CA ALA A 274 -13.70 0.75 -3.16
C ALA A 274 -14.86 -0.23 -2.96
N ILE A 275 -15.12 -1.15 -3.89
CA ILE A 275 -16.25 -2.08 -3.83
C ILE A 275 -15.93 -3.26 -2.93
N VAL A 276 -14.69 -3.77 -2.98
CA VAL A 276 -14.20 -4.82 -2.07
C VAL A 276 -13.83 -4.25 -0.70
N GLY A 277 -13.34 -3.00 -0.65
CA GLY A 277 -12.87 -2.38 0.58
C GLY A 277 -11.47 -2.86 0.99
N ASP A 278 -10.68 -3.36 0.04
CA ASP A 278 -9.29 -3.77 0.25
C ASP A 278 -8.37 -3.15 -0.83
N GLN A 279 -7.08 -3.05 -0.53
CA GLN A 279 -6.07 -2.65 -1.50
C GLN A 279 -5.47 -3.90 -2.15
N ILE A 280 -5.78 -4.11 -3.43
CA ILE A 280 -5.32 -5.26 -4.20
C ILE A 280 -3.97 -4.93 -4.83
N SER A 281 -2.99 -5.80 -4.65
CA SER A 281 -1.62 -5.58 -5.15
C SER A 281 -1.26 -6.54 -6.27
N HIS A 282 -0.57 -6.07 -7.31
CA HIS A 282 -0.11 -6.87 -8.45
C HIS A 282 1.39 -6.65 -8.70
N LEU A 283 2.14 -7.75 -8.80
CA LEU A 283 3.58 -7.73 -9.04
C LEU A 283 3.92 -7.30 -10.47
N ILE A 284 4.85 -6.35 -10.59
CA ILE A 284 5.49 -5.97 -11.85
C ILE A 284 6.89 -6.58 -11.88
N ARG A 285 7.25 -7.20 -12.99
CA ARG A 285 8.61 -7.71 -13.25
C ARG A 285 9.28 -6.88 -14.31
N ILE A 286 10.49 -6.41 -14.02
CA ILE A 286 11.32 -5.65 -14.96
C ILE A 286 12.29 -6.64 -15.63
N ALA A 287 12.21 -6.74 -16.94
CA ALA A 287 13.10 -7.56 -17.76
C ALA A 287 14.50 -6.94 -17.84
N GLU A 288 15.48 -7.71 -18.32
CA GLU A 288 16.88 -7.26 -18.44
C GLU A 288 17.07 -6.06 -19.38
N ASP A 289 16.17 -5.89 -20.35
CA ASP A 289 16.16 -4.76 -21.26
C ASP A 289 15.41 -3.53 -20.72
N GLY A 290 14.84 -3.61 -19.51
CA GLY A 290 14.06 -2.53 -18.89
C GLY A 290 12.58 -2.52 -19.27
N SER A 291 12.11 -3.44 -20.10
CA SER A 291 10.68 -3.61 -20.35
C SER A 291 9.96 -4.24 -19.15
N PHE A 292 8.69 -3.92 -18.95
CA PHE A 292 7.87 -4.54 -17.91
C PHE A 292 6.40 -4.65 -18.34
N GLU A 293 5.67 -5.61 -17.78
CA GLU A 293 4.23 -5.80 -17.98
C GLU A 293 3.58 -6.35 -16.71
N ALA A 294 2.37 -5.87 -16.42
CA ALA A 294 1.44 -6.43 -15.46
C ALA A 294 0.03 -6.52 -16.08
N LYS A 295 -0.59 -7.69 -15.92
CA LYS A 295 -1.98 -7.96 -16.33
C LYS A 295 -2.79 -8.38 -15.13
N PHE A 296 -3.89 -7.68 -14.89
CA PHE A 296 -4.73 -7.95 -13.72
C PHE A 296 -6.19 -7.55 -13.98
N PRO A 297 -7.15 -8.20 -13.31
CA PRO A 297 -8.55 -7.80 -13.38
C PRO A 297 -8.74 -6.43 -12.71
N ASN A 298 -9.55 -5.58 -13.32
CA ASN A 298 -10.00 -4.32 -12.73
C ASN A 298 -11.48 -4.14 -13.06
N CYS A 299 -12.23 -3.53 -12.15
CA CYS A 299 -13.70 -3.44 -12.24
C CYS A 299 -14.21 -2.07 -12.66
N ASN A 300 -13.36 -1.06 -12.59
CA ASN A 300 -13.69 0.31 -12.96
C ASN A 300 -12.47 1.02 -13.51
N LEU A 301 -12.74 1.99 -14.37
CA LEU A 301 -11.78 2.99 -14.79
C LEU A 301 -11.34 3.81 -13.57
N GLN A 302 -10.04 3.85 -13.25
CA GLN A 302 -9.53 4.60 -12.09
C GLN A 302 -8.03 4.88 -12.15
N ASN A 303 -7.60 5.87 -11.37
CA ASN A 303 -6.20 6.01 -10.98
C ASN A 303 -5.78 4.87 -10.04
N VAL A 304 -4.75 4.13 -10.44
CA VAL A 304 -4.07 3.13 -9.60
C VAL A 304 -2.70 3.64 -9.21
N LEU A 305 -2.21 3.23 -8.04
CA LEU A 305 -0.89 3.63 -7.56
C LEU A 305 0.16 2.65 -8.09
N ILE A 306 1.24 3.17 -8.67
CA ILE A 306 2.38 2.41 -9.17
C ILE A 306 3.58 2.70 -8.29
N ARG A 307 4.25 1.63 -7.83
CA ARG A 307 5.52 1.69 -7.13
C ARG A 307 6.55 0.84 -7.86
N LEU A 308 7.44 1.49 -8.59
CA LEU A 308 8.66 0.92 -9.15
C LEU A 308 9.85 1.40 -8.29
N PRO A 309 11.03 0.78 -8.42
CA PRO A 309 12.21 1.17 -7.64
C PRO A 309 12.61 2.65 -7.73
N PHE A 310 12.35 3.29 -8.87
CA PHE A 310 12.69 4.68 -9.18
C PHE A 310 11.46 5.58 -9.38
N PHE A 311 10.24 5.02 -9.25
CA PHE A 311 9.00 5.76 -9.52
C PHE A 311 7.91 5.43 -8.52
N TYR A 312 7.28 6.48 -7.99
CA TYR A 312 6.09 6.40 -7.17
C TYR A 312 5.07 7.41 -7.67
N GLY A 313 3.93 6.95 -8.18
CA GLY A 313 2.91 7.83 -8.72
C GLY A 313 1.69 7.08 -9.23
N SER A 314 0.66 7.82 -9.62
CA SER A 314 -0.59 7.23 -10.10
C SER A 314 -0.65 7.14 -11.62
N VAL A 315 -1.31 6.10 -12.12
CA VAL A 315 -1.61 5.89 -13.54
C VAL A 315 -3.09 5.58 -13.68
N PHE A 316 -3.77 6.25 -14.60
CA PHE A 316 -5.17 6.05 -14.92
C PHE A 316 -5.32 4.87 -15.89
N LEU A 317 -6.10 3.85 -15.49
CA LEU A 317 -6.22 2.58 -16.22
C LEU A 317 -7.67 2.20 -16.50
N GLU A 318 -7.91 1.69 -17.72
CA GLU A 318 -9.23 1.26 -18.21
C GLU A 318 -9.34 -0.27 -18.38
N PRO A 319 -10.39 -0.92 -17.85
CA PRO A 319 -10.65 -2.34 -18.08
C PRO A 319 -10.74 -2.69 -19.57
N GLY A 320 -9.95 -3.67 -20.02
CA GLY A 320 -9.90 -4.14 -21.41
C GLY A 320 -8.96 -3.34 -22.32
N LYS A 321 -8.25 -2.36 -21.78
CA LYS A 321 -7.32 -1.50 -22.53
C LYS A 321 -5.87 -1.71 -22.15
N THR A 322 -4.99 -1.17 -23.00
CA THR A 322 -3.55 -1.10 -22.73
C THR A 322 -3.15 0.34 -22.40
N THR A 323 -2.37 0.50 -21.34
CA THR A 323 -1.60 1.73 -21.08
C THR A 323 -0.11 1.40 -21.07
N PHE A 324 0.66 2.12 -21.88
CA PHE A 324 2.11 2.02 -21.94
C PHE A 324 2.74 3.28 -21.33
N GLN A 325 3.73 3.11 -20.46
CA GLN A 325 4.49 4.21 -19.86
C GLN A 325 5.99 4.08 -20.14
N LEU A 326 6.60 5.14 -20.64
CA LEU A 326 8.04 5.27 -20.82
C LEU A 326 8.63 6.13 -19.69
N PHE A 327 9.71 5.65 -19.09
CA PHE A 327 10.57 6.43 -18.18
C PHE A 327 11.87 6.79 -18.91
N ASP A 328 12.06 8.07 -19.18
CA ASP A 328 13.19 8.62 -19.92
C ASP A 328 13.81 9.80 -19.16
N ASP A 329 14.62 9.49 -18.14
CA ASP A 329 15.28 10.50 -17.31
C ASP A 329 16.31 11.37 -18.08
N ASN A 330 16.65 11.00 -19.32
CA ASN A 330 17.49 11.81 -20.20
C ASN A 330 16.71 12.91 -20.94
N SER A 331 15.39 12.99 -20.76
CA SER A 331 14.51 14.00 -21.33
C SER A 331 14.03 14.96 -20.22
N PRO A 332 14.72 16.08 -19.98
CA PRO A 332 14.36 17.03 -18.92
C PRO A 332 12.95 17.61 -19.10
N GLU A 333 12.47 17.67 -20.34
CA GLU A 333 11.17 18.27 -20.67
C GLU A 333 10.01 17.27 -20.56
N ASN A 334 10.26 15.99 -20.81
CA ASN A 334 9.23 14.93 -20.74
C ASN A 334 9.85 13.62 -20.23
N PRO A 335 10.13 13.51 -18.93
CA PRO A 335 10.77 12.32 -18.36
C PRO A 335 9.84 11.11 -18.30
N VAL A 336 8.52 11.35 -18.45
CA VAL A 336 7.50 10.31 -18.47
C VAL A 336 6.57 10.55 -19.65
N LEU A 337 6.38 9.54 -20.49
CA LEU A 337 5.49 9.59 -21.65
C LEU A 337 4.50 8.42 -21.62
N PHE A 338 3.29 8.65 -22.14
CA PHE A 338 2.23 7.66 -22.19
C PHE A 338 1.79 7.37 -23.63
N MET A 339 1.50 6.10 -23.91
CA MET A 339 0.96 5.63 -25.19
C MET A 339 -0.17 4.62 -24.92
N GLY A 340 -1.10 4.48 -25.86
CA GLY A 340 -2.28 3.61 -25.74
C GLY A 340 -3.57 4.39 -25.47
N ASP A 341 -4.65 3.68 -25.12
CA ASP A 341 -6.00 4.24 -25.06
C ASP A 341 -6.14 5.37 -24.04
N CYS A 342 -5.39 5.31 -22.93
CA CYS A 342 -5.44 6.30 -21.85
C CYS A 342 -4.29 7.32 -21.92
N SER A 343 -3.59 7.47 -23.06
CA SER A 343 -2.38 8.33 -23.15
C SER A 343 -2.67 9.79 -22.82
N ARG A 344 -3.73 10.36 -23.42
CA ARG A 344 -4.12 11.78 -23.25
C ARG A 344 -4.41 12.11 -21.79
N ILE A 345 -5.30 11.36 -21.16
CA ILE A 345 -5.70 11.59 -19.77
C ILE A 345 -4.53 11.37 -18.80
N ASN A 346 -3.69 10.35 -19.01
CA ASN A 346 -2.51 10.14 -18.17
C ASN A 346 -1.48 11.27 -18.31
N THR A 347 -1.25 11.74 -19.54
CA THR A 347 -0.34 12.87 -19.80
C THR A 347 -0.82 14.13 -19.09
N ASP A 348 -2.12 14.41 -19.13
CA ASP A 348 -2.72 15.56 -18.48
C ASP A 348 -2.72 15.42 -16.95
N LEU A 349 -3.12 14.27 -16.40
CA LEU A 349 -3.10 14.02 -14.95
C LEU A 349 -1.68 14.04 -14.37
N PHE A 350 -0.68 13.57 -15.11
CA PHE A 350 0.72 13.63 -14.67
C PHE A 350 1.24 15.06 -14.56
N GLN A 351 0.75 15.98 -15.40
CA GLN A 351 1.06 17.42 -15.28
C GLN A 351 0.41 18.07 -14.05
N LEU A 352 -0.69 17.49 -13.56
CA LEU A 352 -1.44 17.98 -12.40
C LEU A 352 -1.05 17.31 -11.08
N LYS A 353 -0.06 16.41 -11.09
CA LYS A 353 0.32 15.59 -9.93
C LYS A 353 0.74 16.42 -8.71
N ASP A 354 1.34 17.59 -8.94
CA ASP A 354 1.90 18.46 -7.90
C ASP A 354 0.87 19.43 -7.30
N ILE A 355 -0.36 19.48 -7.81
CA ILE A 355 -1.44 20.29 -7.25
C ILE A 355 -1.95 19.63 -5.96
N ARG A 356 -1.33 20.00 -4.84
CA ARG A 356 -1.65 19.52 -3.49
C ARG A 356 -1.23 20.54 -2.43
N ASN A 357 -2.16 21.41 -2.03
CA ASN A 357 -1.91 22.48 -1.06
C ASN A 357 -1.88 22.04 0.42
N PHE A 358 -2.05 20.74 0.69
CA PHE A 358 -2.09 20.22 2.06
C PHE A 358 -0.70 19.96 2.63
N ASN A 359 -0.37 20.65 3.73
CA ASN A 359 0.82 20.40 4.53
C ASN A 359 0.45 19.68 5.84
N TYR A 360 1.02 18.48 6.05
CA TYR A 360 0.72 17.68 7.24
C TYR A 360 1.27 18.29 8.53
N GLN A 361 2.45 18.90 8.50
CA GLN A 361 3.04 19.54 9.68
C GLN A 361 2.22 20.77 10.09
N GLU A 362 1.85 21.61 9.12
CA GLU A 362 0.96 22.75 9.36
C GLU A 362 -0.38 22.32 9.98
N MET A 363 -0.96 21.22 9.47
CA MET A 363 -2.19 20.65 10.02
C MET A 363 -2.01 20.22 11.48
N GLN A 364 -0.94 19.47 11.80
CA GLN A 364 -0.67 19.01 13.17
C GLN A 364 -0.49 20.17 14.15
N GLU A 365 0.10 21.29 13.71
CA GLU A 365 0.27 22.49 14.54
C GLU A 365 -1.07 23.20 14.80
N LYS A 366 -1.91 23.37 13.77
CA LYS A 366 -3.14 24.18 13.85
C LYS A 366 -4.34 23.45 14.44
N ILE A 367 -4.51 22.16 14.15
CA ILE A 367 -5.76 21.44 14.46
C ILE A 367 -6.08 21.35 15.96
N LEU A 368 -5.06 21.45 16.82
CA LEU A 368 -5.24 21.45 18.27
C LEU A 368 -6.02 22.66 18.77
N ASP A 369 -5.88 23.79 18.07
CA ASP A 369 -6.51 25.06 18.44
C ASP A 369 -7.85 25.30 17.70
N PHE A 370 -8.20 24.44 16.75
CA PHE A 370 -9.43 24.55 15.96
C PHE A 370 -10.62 23.86 16.63
N SER A 371 -11.77 24.53 16.66
CA SER A 371 -13.08 23.87 16.77
C SER A 371 -13.39 23.07 15.49
N PRO A 372 -14.38 22.16 15.49
CA PRO A 372 -14.81 21.46 14.28
C PRO A 372 -15.08 22.43 13.11
N GLU A 373 -15.87 23.48 13.33
CA GLU A 373 -16.21 24.44 12.27
C GLU A 373 -15.01 25.23 11.75
N GLN A 374 -14.03 25.56 12.61
CA GLN A 374 -12.80 26.21 12.17
C GLN A 374 -11.95 25.28 11.29
N TYR A 375 -11.84 24.00 11.67
CA TYR A 375 -11.15 23.01 10.86
C TYR A 375 -11.86 22.79 9.52
N LYS A 376 -13.20 22.78 9.52
CA LYS A 376 -14.01 22.67 8.31
C LYS A 376 -13.77 23.83 7.34
N ALA A 377 -13.80 25.05 7.85
CA ALA A 377 -13.49 26.25 7.06
C ALA A 377 -12.08 26.17 6.45
N TRP A 378 -11.07 25.80 7.25
CA TRP A 378 -9.69 25.65 6.78
C TRP A 378 -9.53 24.58 5.69
N CYS A 379 -10.22 23.45 5.82
CA CYS A 379 -10.25 22.41 4.78
C CYS A 379 -10.86 22.94 3.47
N HIS A 380 -11.95 23.71 3.55
CA HIS A 380 -12.55 24.34 2.38
C HIS A 380 -11.63 25.37 1.70
N GLU A 381 -10.88 26.16 2.47
CA GLU A 381 -9.87 27.07 1.93
C GLU A 381 -8.75 26.33 1.20
N LEU A 382 -8.28 25.19 1.74
CA LEU A 382 -7.32 24.33 1.06
C LEU A 382 -7.87 23.78 -0.26
N LYS A 383 -9.13 23.32 -0.25
CA LYS A 383 -9.80 22.84 -1.45
C LYS A 383 -9.89 23.95 -2.50
N GLN A 384 -10.27 25.17 -2.10
CA GLN A 384 -10.37 26.30 -3.01
C GLN A 384 -9.01 26.63 -3.64
N ARG A 385 -7.92 26.61 -2.86
CA ARG A 385 -6.56 26.78 -3.40
C ARG A 385 -6.19 25.72 -4.43
N ASP A 386 -6.54 24.45 -4.20
CA ASP A 386 -6.35 23.37 -5.17
C ASP A 386 -7.11 23.66 -6.50
N TYR A 387 -8.34 24.17 -6.43
CA TYR A 387 -9.12 24.57 -7.61
C TYR A 387 -8.55 25.79 -8.33
N ASP A 388 -8.08 26.80 -7.60
CA ASP A 388 -7.47 28.00 -8.18
C ASP A 388 -6.17 27.63 -8.92
N GLU A 389 -5.35 26.75 -8.36
CA GLU A 389 -4.16 26.21 -9.03
C GLU A 389 -4.50 25.40 -10.29
N LEU A 390 -5.55 24.56 -10.23
CA LEU A 390 -6.03 23.83 -11.41
C LEU A 390 -6.49 24.79 -12.53
N ALA A 391 -7.22 25.85 -12.18
CA ALA A 391 -7.67 26.86 -13.12
C ALA A 391 -6.49 27.61 -13.75
N ASN A 392 -5.52 28.04 -12.94
CA ASN A 392 -4.31 28.72 -13.41
C ASN A 392 -3.46 27.81 -14.31
N HIS A 393 -3.31 26.53 -13.95
CA HIS A 393 -2.57 25.56 -14.76
C HIS A 393 -3.27 25.32 -16.11
N GLY A 394 -4.60 25.20 -16.10
CA GLY A 394 -5.40 25.02 -17.32
C GLY A 394 -5.41 26.22 -18.27
N GLN A 395 -5.03 27.42 -17.81
CA GLN A 395 -4.80 28.59 -18.68
C GLN A 395 -3.43 28.51 -19.39
N LYS A 396 -2.44 27.87 -18.75
CA LYS A 396 -1.07 27.77 -19.25
C LYS A 396 -0.86 26.56 -20.17
N TYR A 397 -1.57 25.46 -19.91
CA TYR A 397 -1.40 24.21 -20.64
C TYR A 397 -2.76 23.62 -21.07
N PRO A 398 -2.89 23.12 -22.31
CA PRO A 398 -4.14 22.54 -22.80
C PRO A 398 -4.40 21.17 -22.17
N LEU A 399 -5.35 21.12 -21.23
CA LEU A 399 -5.79 19.92 -20.52
C LEU A 399 -7.15 19.43 -21.03
N SER A 400 -7.32 18.11 -21.16
CA SER A 400 -8.62 17.47 -21.42
C SER A 400 -9.62 17.69 -20.29
N ALA A 401 -10.91 17.77 -20.66
CA ALA A 401 -12.01 17.88 -19.70
C ALA A 401 -12.08 16.67 -18.77
N LYS A 402 -11.79 15.45 -19.27
CA LYS A 402 -11.67 14.24 -18.45
C LYS A 402 -10.62 14.36 -17.34
N ALA A 403 -9.43 14.85 -17.64
CA ALA A 403 -8.39 15.03 -16.63
C ALA A 403 -8.80 16.06 -15.57
N LYS A 404 -9.41 17.18 -15.98
CA LYS A 404 -9.97 18.19 -15.05
C LYS A 404 -11.06 17.60 -14.17
N GLN A 405 -11.96 16.78 -14.73
CA GLN A 405 -13.04 16.11 -14.00
C GLN A 405 -12.49 15.14 -12.95
N VAL A 406 -11.56 14.26 -13.33
CA VAL A 406 -10.91 13.31 -12.40
C VAL A 406 -10.17 14.05 -11.29
N LYS A 407 -9.43 15.11 -11.62
CA LYS A 407 -8.70 15.91 -10.64
C LYS A 407 -9.63 16.68 -9.69
N SER A 408 -10.76 17.18 -10.19
CA SER A 408 -11.78 17.82 -9.36
C SER A 408 -12.41 16.83 -8.37
N LEU A 409 -12.74 15.61 -8.83
CA LEU A 409 -13.23 14.55 -7.96
C LEU A 409 -12.19 14.17 -6.90
N GLU A 410 -10.91 14.09 -7.25
CA GLU A 410 -9.82 13.91 -6.29
C GLU A 410 -9.86 15.00 -5.20
N PHE A 411 -10.00 16.28 -5.56
CA PHE A 411 -10.06 17.36 -4.57
C PHE A 411 -11.28 17.27 -3.65
N ASP A 412 -12.45 16.99 -4.21
CA ASP A 412 -13.68 16.91 -3.43
C ASP A 412 -13.68 15.73 -2.45
N TYR A 413 -13.32 14.52 -2.91
CA TYR A 413 -13.28 13.34 -2.05
C TYR A 413 -12.15 13.38 -1.03
N ARG A 414 -10.99 13.92 -1.41
CA ARG A 414 -9.87 14.13 -0.47
C ARG A 414 -10.24 15.16 0.59
N ASN A 415 -10.98 16.21 0.24
CA ASN A 415 -11.50 17.17 1.22
C ASN A 415 -12.52 16.52 2.16
N ALA A 416 -13.46 15.75 1.62
CA ALA A 416 -14.43 15.01 2.42
C ALA A 416 -13.73 14.04 3.40
N GLU A 417 -12.77 13.23 2.94
CA GLU A 417 -11.97 12.32 3.78
C GLU A 417 -11.32 13.06 4.96
N ARG A 418 -10.72 14.25 4.70
CA ARG A 418 -10.09 15.07 5.75
C ARG A 418 -11.09 15.56 6.78
N LEU A 419 -12.26 16.02 6.33
CA LEU A 419 -13.34 16.48 7.20
C LEU A 419 -13.88 15.35 8.08
N LEU A 420 -14.03 14.15 7.51
CA LEU A 420 -14.46 12.94 8.22
C LEU A 420 -13.39 12.39 9.18
N SER A 421 -12.16 12.89 9.10
CA SER A 421 -11.02 12.44 9.92
C SER A 421 -10.67 13.39 11.07
N TYR A 422 -11.47 14.42 11.32
CA TYR A 422 -11.14 15.49 12.27
C TYR A 422 -10.71 14.98 13.66
N ASP A 423 -11.50 14.09 14.25
CA ASP A 423 -11.24 13.46 15.55
C ASP A 423 -9.90 12.71 15.56
N MET A 424 -9.67 11.87 14.55
CA MET A 424 -8.44 11.09 14.41
C MET A 424 -7.22 12.01 14.22
N GLN A 425 -7.34 13.05 13.40
CA GLN A 425 -6.24 13.97 13.15
C GLN A 425 -5.92 14.81 14.39
N LYS A 426 -6.94 15.21 15.16
CA LYS A 426 -6.76 15.96 16.41
C LYS A 426 -6.11 15.10 17.50
N VAL A 427 -6.51 13.83 17.62
CA VAL A 427 -5.83 12.86 18.50
C VAL A 427 -4.39 12.63 18.05
N SER A 428 -4.14 12.46 16.75
CA SER A 428 -2.78 12.29 16.21
C SER A 428 -1.88 13.48 16.53
N ALA A 429 -2.38 14.70 16.33
CA ALA A 429 -1.67 15.94 16.66
C ALA A 429 -1.36 16.04 18.15
N TRP A 430 -2.32 15.67 19.00
CA TRP A 430 -2.12 15.70 20.45
C TRP A 430 -1.08 14.67 20.88
N ARG A 431 -1.14 13.44 20.33
CA ARG A 431 -0.14 12.40 20.60
C ARG A 431 1.26 12.84 20.18
N ALA A 432 1.39 13.41 18.97
CA ALA A 432 2.67 13.91 18.46
C ALA A 432 3.24 15.02 19.37
N LYS A 433 2.41 15.98 19.79
CA LYS A 433 2.82 17.06 20.71
C LYS A 433 3.29 16.56 22.08
N ASN A 434 2.71 15.44 22.55
CA ASN A 434 3.01 14.87 23.86
C ASN A 434 3.95 13.65 23.80
N ASN A 435 4.51 13.32 22.63
CA ASN A 435 5.35 12.13 22.41
C ASN A 435 4.70 10.81 22.87
N ILE A 436 3.38 10.69 22.70
CA ILE A 436 2.62 9.50 23.07
C ILE A 436 2.63 8.50 21.90
N PRO A 437 3.14 7.27 22.10
CA PRO A 437 3.12 6.22 21.09
C PRO A 437 1.71 5.88 20.59
N ARG A 438 1.58 5.40 19.36
CA ARG A 438 0.27 5.05 18.76
C ARG A 438 -0.36 3.80 19.39
N ASP A 439 0.46 2.90 19.91
CA ASP A 439 0.08 1.64 20.56
C ASP A 439 -0.34 1.82 22.03
N GLN A 440 -0.21 3.02 22.60
CA GLN A 440 -0.82 3.35 23.88
C GLN A 440 -2.33 3.61 23.70
N TRP A 441 -3.17 2.67 24.11
CA TRP A 441 -4.61 2.74 23.86
C TRP A 441 -5.31 3.79 24.72
N GLU A 442 -4.97 3.84 26.01
CA GLU A 442 -5.53 4.82 26.94
C GLU A 442 -4.75 6.14 26.87
N ILE A 443 -5.47 7.20 26.52
CA ILE A 443 -4.95 8.57 26.50
C ILE A 443 -5.89 9.50 27.25
N ASP A 444 -5.30 10.43 27.99
CA ASP A 444 -6.03 11.49 28.69
C ASP A 444 -6.30 12.68 27.75
N PHE A 445 -6.91 12.37 26.59
CA PHE A 445 -7.32 13.37 25.62
C PHE A 445 -8.60 12.94 24.92
N LYS A 446 -9.61 13.80 25.01
CA LYS A 446 -10.90 13.63 24.35
C LYS A 446 -11.12 14.84 23.45
N PRO A 447 -10.98 14.69 22.11
CA PRO A 447 -11.28 15.80 21.21
C PRO A 447 -12.76 16.17 21.32
N GLU A 448 -13.07 17.45 21.11
CA GLU A 448 -14.44 17.91 20.85
C GLU A 448 -15.04 17.10 19.70
N LYS A 449 -16.27 16.61 19.85
CA LYS A 449 -16.93 15.80 18.81
C LYS A 449 -17.81 16.69 17.93
N PRO A 450 -17.72 16.59 16.60
CA PRO A 450 -18.65 17.29 15.71
C PRO A 450 -20.08 16.78 15.93
N ASP A 451 -21.06 17.69 15.89
CA ASP A 451 -22.48 17.32 15.84
C ASP A 451 -22.92 17.02 14.39
N SER A 452 -24.19 16.69 14.19
CA SER A 452 -24.72 16.37 12.84
C SER A 452 -24.63 17.53 11.85
N SER A 453 -24.64 18.79 12.30
CA SER A 453 -24.60 19.97 11.42
C SER A 453 -23.25 20.15 10.74
N TYR A 454 -22.17 19.70 11.38
CA TYR A 454 -20.82 19.69 10.80
C TYR A 454 -20.78 18.94 9.45
N TYR A 455 -21.59 17.90 9.30
CA TYR A 455 -21.60 17.00 8.15
C TYR A 455 -22.50 17.44 6.98
N ASP A 456 -23.00 18.69 6.98
CA ASP A 456 -23.88 19.23 5.92
C ASP A 456 -23.30 19.18 4.48
N PHE A 457 -21.98 19.05 4.34
CA PHE A 457 -21.29 18.88 3.07
C PHE A 457 -21.54 17.50 2.43
N LEU A 458 -22.00 16.52 3.21
CA LEU A 458 -22.36 15.19 2.74
C LEU A 458 -23.80 15.16 2.19
N THR A 459 -23.99 15.71 0.99
CA THR A 459 -25.29 15.58 0.31
C THR A 459 -25.49 14.16 -0.22
N SER A 460 -26.76 13.77 -0.42
CA SER A 460 -27.09 12.48 -1.06
C SER A 460 -26.46 12.36 -2.45
N ASP A 461 -26.47 13.43 -3.24
CA ASP A 461 -25.86 13.45 -4.58
C ASP A 461 -24.34 13.31 -4.51
N PHE A 462 -23.69 13.93 -3.52
CA PHE A 462 -22.26 13.80 -3.31
C PHE A 462 -21.89 12.36 -2.93
N ALA A 463 -22.53 11.81 -1.90
CA ALA A 463 -22.24 10.45 -1.43
C ALA A 463 -22.54 9.40 -2.51
N ASN A 464 -23.61 9.58 -3.28
CA ASN A 464 -24.06 8.63 -4.29
C ASN A 464 -23.58 8.94 -5.71
N ASN A 465 -22.56 9.80 -5.88
CA ASN A 465 -22.06 10.18 -7.19
C ASN A 465 -21.40 8.97 -7.90
N PRO A 466 -21.93 8.48 -9.04
CA PRO A 466 -21.37 7.33 -9.75
C PRO A 466 -19.95 7.56 -10.28
N LEU A 467 -19.55 8.80 -10.52
CA LEU A 467 -18.21 9.13 -11.02
C LEU A 467 -17.14 9.12 -9.94
N ALA A 468 -17.51 8.95 -8.66
CA ALA A 468 -16.57 8.95 -7.54
C ALA A 468 -15.44 7.91 -7.71
N VAL A 469 -15.76 6.76 -8.31
CA VAL A 469 -14.81 5.65 -8.52
C VAL A 469 -13.70 5.96 -9.52
N LEU A 470 -13.76 7.09 -10.24
CA LEU A 470 -12.67 7.53 -11.11
C LEU A 470 -11.42 7.96 -10.32
N THR A 471 -11.59 8.28 -9.03
CA THR A 471 -10.50 8.64 -8.13
C THR A 471 -10.31 7.60 -7.03
N GLY A 472 -9.05 7.30 -6.69
CA GLY A 472 -8.70 6.45 -5.57
C GLY A 472 -9.08 7.04 -4.20
N GLU A 473 -9.42 8.34 -4.14
CA GLU A 473 -9.86 9.02 -2.91
C GLU A 473 -11.24 8.53 -2.43
N TYR A 474 -12.07 8.00 -3.33
CA TYR A 474 -13.39 7.47 -2.96
C TYR A 474 -13.28 6.26 -2.02
N TYR A 475 -12.25 5.43 -2.19
CA TYR A 475 -11.94 4.32 -1.27
C TYR A 475 -11.76 4.82 0.16
N PHE A 476 -10.92 5.85 0.36
CA PHE A 476 -10.66 6.41 1.68
C PHE A 476 -11.89 7.12 2.25
N PHE A 477 -12.62 7.87 1.41
CA PHE A 477 -13.88 8.51 1.79
C PHE A 477 -14.91 7.50 2.34
N ILE A 478 -15.18 6.41 1.61
CA ILE A 478 -16.13 5.38 2.07
C ILE A 478 -15.65 4.73 3.36
N ASN A 479 -14.34 4.44 3.47
CA ASN A 479 -13.77 3.90 4.69
C ASN A 479 -14.04 4.83 5.89
N ARG A 480 -13.78 6.13 5.76
CA ARG A 480 -14.07 7.11 6.83
C ARG A 480 -15.55 7.19 7.16
N LEU A 481 -16.40 7.31 6.13
CA LEU A 481 -17.85 7.44 6.29
C LEU A 481 -18.44 6.24 7.04
N MET A 482 -17.98 5.03 6.73
CA MET A 482 -18.46 3.79 7.35
C MET A 482 -18.18 3.71 8.86
N TYR A 483 -17.04 4.25 9.30
CA TYR A 483 -16.56 4.13 10.69
C TYR A 483 -16.71 5.41 11.52
N LEU A 484 -17.46 6.41 11.02
CA LEU A 484 -17.73 7.66 11.75
C LEU A 484 -18.28 7.40 13.15
N ASP A 485 -17.70 8.08 14.13
CA ASP A 485 -18.09 7.95 15.54
C ASP A 485 -19.56 8.28 15.79
N ILE A 486 -20.12 9.30 15.14
CA ILE A 486 -21.53 9.69 15.29
C ILE A 486 -22.51 8.58 14.82
N LEU A 487 -22.06 7.68 13.95
CA LEU A 487 -22.83 6.50 13.53
C LEU A 487 -22.68 5.33 14.54
N ARG A 488 -21.66 5.37 15.41
CA ARG A 488 -21.31 4.29 16.34
C ARG A 488 -21.77 4.53 17.77
N GLU A 489 -21.91 5.78 18.19
CA GLU A 489 -22.47 6.14 19.51
C GLU A 489 -23.89 5.58 19.65
N ASN A 490 -24.20 4.95 20.80
CA ASN A 490 -25.34 4.07 21.11
C ASN A 490 -25.15 2.56 20.80
N GLY A 491 -24.01 1.98 21.17
CA GLY A 491 -23.72 0.54 21.08
C GLY A 491 -24.53 -0.40 21.98
N SER A 492 -25.62 0.05 22.62
CA SER A 492 -26.40 -0.76 23.57
C SER A 492 -27.50 -1.65 22.96
N ASN A 493 -27.83 -1.52 21.67
CA ASN A 493 -29.02 -2.18 21.09
C ASN A 493 -28.76 -3.28 20.04
N ILE A 494 -27.53 -3.78 19.89
CA ILE A 494 -27.25 -4.88 18.93
C ILE A 494 -27.30 -6.26 19.61
N GLY A 495 -27.54 -6.36 20.93
CA GLY A 495 -27.59 -7.64 21.63
C GLY A 495 -28.57 -8.63 21.00
N LEU A 496 -28.11 -9.85 20.72
CA LEU A 496 -28.97 -10.97 20.36
C LEU A 496 -29.17 -11.83 21.60
N THR A 497 -30.42 -12.01 22.01
CA THR A 497 -30.76 -13.03 22.99
C THR A 497 -30.63 -14.42 22.34
N THR A 498 -30.48 -15.47 23.15
CA THR A 498 -30.53 -16.84 22.62
C THR A 498 -31.87 -17.14 21.97
N GLN A 499 -32.95 -16.50 22.42
CA GLN A 499 -34.27 -16.60 21.79
C GLN A 499 -34.30 -15.96 20.39
N ASP A 500 -33.68 -14.78 20.20
CA ASP A 500 -33.54 -14.17 18.87
C ASP A 500 -32.83 -15.12 17.89
N ILE A 501 -31.77 -15.80 18.35
CA ILE A 501 -31.00 -16.74 17.54
C ILE A 501 -31.86 -17.95 17.16
N LEU A 502 -32.62 -18.51 18.10
CA LEU A 502 -33.52 -19.63 17.86
C LEU A 502 -34.62 -19.25 16.85
N ASP A 503 -35.17 -18.04 16.94
CA ASP A 503 -36.21 -17.56 16.03
C ASP A 503 -35.66 -17.34 14.61
N GLU A 504 -34.44 -16.85 14.46
CA GLU A 504 -33.76 -16.76 13.17
C GLU A 504 -33.40 -18.13 12.60
N LEU A 505 -32.90 -19.08 13.41
CA LEU A 505 -32.62 -20.46 12.96
C LEU A 505 -33.90 -21.16 12.44
N LYS A 506 -35.05 -20.96 13.11
CA LYS A 506 -36.32 -21.53 12.66
C LYS A 506 -36.73 -21.00 11.28
N LYS A 507 -36.45 -19.73 10.97
CA LYS A 507 -36.74 -19.15 9.64
C LYS A 507 -35.94 -19.82 8.53
N THR A 508 -34.78 -20.42 8.82
CA THR A 508 -34.00 -21.17 7.82
C THR A 508 -34.49 -22.60 7.64
N GLY A 509 -35.49 -23.05 8.41
CA GLY A 509 -35.92 -24.45 8.44
C GLY A 509 -34.99 -25.40 9.20
N TYR A 510 -34.08 -24.87 10.02
CA TYR A 510 -33.21 -25.70 10.87
C TYR A 510 -34.04 -26.48 11.89
N GLN A 511 -33.77 -27.77 12.02
CA GLN A 511 -34.38 -28.64 13.03
C GLN A 511 -33.45 -28.70 14.25
N LEU A 512 -33.94 -28.24 15.39
CA LEU A 512 -33.21 -28.28 16.65
C LEU A 512 -32.90 -29.73 17.03
N LYS A 513 -31.70 -29.98 17.55
CA LYS A 513 -31.36 -31.26 18.19
C LYS A 513 -32.20 -31.42 19.46
N PRO A 514 -32.45 -32.65 19.95
CA PRO A 514 -33.22 -32.86 21.20
C PRO A 514 -32.67 -32.06 22.39
N GLU A 515 -31.35 -31.94 22.50
CA GLU A 515 -30.66 -31.14 23.53
C GLU A 515 -30.90 -29.62 23.38
N GLU A 516 -31.06 -29.13 22.14
CA GLU A 516 -31.37 -27.72 21.84
C GLU A 516 -32.86 -27.41 22.06
N GLU A 517 -33.76 -28.38 21.85
CA GLU A 517 -35.18 -28.26 22.17
C GLU A 517 -35.42 -28.15 23.69
N GLU A 518 -34.74 -29.00 24.48
CA GLU A 518 -34.78 -28.91 25.94
C GLU A 518 -34.26 -27.56 26.43
N MET A 519 -33.13 -27.10 25.88
CA MET A 519 -32.58 -25.78 26.17
C MET A 519 -33.58 -24.66 25.84
N ALA A 520 -34.22 -24.68 24.67
CA ALA A 520 -35.21 -23.67 24.26
C ALA A 520 -36.44 -23.64 25.19
N ALA A 521 -36.92 -24.81 25.64
CA ALA A 521 -38.02 -24.89 26.61
C ALA A 521 -37.64 -24.26 27.95
N ARG A 522 -36.44 -24.56 28.46
CA ARG A 522 -35.90 -24.00 29.73
C ARG A 522 -35.67 -22.49 29.64
N LEU A 523 -35.20 -21.99 28.49
CA LEU A 523 -35.04 -20.56 28.23
C LEU A 523 -36.37 -19.80 28.32
N THR A 524 -37.47 -20.40 27.86
CA THR A 524 -38.81 -19.80 27.97
C THR A 524 -39.26 -19.64 29.43
N GLU A 525 -38.86 -20.56 30.31
CA GLU A 525 -39.10 -20.43 31.76
C GLU A 525 -38.23 -19.35 32.41
N ILE A 526 -36.99 -19.19 31.93
CA ILE A 526 -36.04 -18.16 32.39
C ILE A 526 -36.53 -16.76 32.00
N ASP A 527 -36.99 -16.57 30.76
CA ASP A 527 -37.43 -15.28 30.21
C ASP A 527 -38.91 -14.93 30.50
N SER A 528 -39.48 -15.48 31.57
CA SER A 528 -40.89 -15.26 31.93
C SER A 528 -41.21 -13.76 32.18
N PRO A 529 -42.41 -13.27 31.83
CA PRO A 529 -42.81 -11.89 32.08
C PRO A 529 -42.73 -11.46 33.54
N GLU A 530 -43.00 -12.39 34.46
CA GLU A 530 -42.93 -12.19 35.90
C GLU A 530 -41.48 -11.93 36.37
N PHE A 531 -40.53 -12.69 35.82
CA PHE A 531 -39.10 -12.51 36.13
C PHE A 531 -38.55 -11.22 35.51
N LYS A 532 -38.93 -10.89 34.26
CA LYS A 532 -38.52 -9.62 33.61
C LYS A 532 -38.96 -8.41 34.41
N LYS A 533 -40.24 -8.37 34.82
CA LYS A 533 -40.77 -7.31 35.67
C LYS A 533 -39.99 -7.19 36.98
N LEU A 534 -39.67 -8.32 37.60
CA LEU A 534 -38.91 -8.35 38.85
C LEU A 534 -37.47 -7.82 38.69
N GLN A 535 -36.82 -8.10 37.55
CA GLN A 535 -35.51 -7.54 37.22
C GLN A 535 -35.60 -6.03 36.92
N GLU A 536 -36.61 -5.59 36.16
CA GLU A 536 -36.84 -4.17 35.85
C GLU A 536 -37.04 -3.34 37.11
N GLU A 537 -37.89 -3.80 38.05
CA GLU A 537 -38.12 -3.14 39.33
C GLU A 537 -36.83 -3.04 40.18
N PHE A 538 -35.97 -4.06 40.13
CA PHE A 538 -34.68 -4.03 40.83
C PHE A 538 -33.69 -3.06 40.17
N GLN A 539 -33.62 -3.06 38.84
CA GLN A 539 -32.76 -2.17 38.06
C GLN A 539 -33.19 -0.70 38.18
N GLU A 540 -34.49 -0.40 38.15
CA GLU A 540 -35.02 0.95 38.35
C GLU A 540 -34.64 1.50 39.73
N LYS A 541 -34.63 0.63 40.75
CA LYS A 541 -34.36 1.02 42.14
C LYS A 541 -32.87 1.08 42.50
N TYR A 542 -32.05 0.19 41.93
CA TYR A 542 -30.66 -0.02 42.36
C TYR A 542 -29.63 0.02 41.21
N GLY A 543 -30.03 0.35 39.98
CA GLY A 543 -29.17 0.33 38.80
C GLY A 543 -28.03 1.34 38.85
N GLU A 544 -28.25 2.53 39.45
CA GLU A 544 -27.20 3.53 39.64
C GLU A 544 -26.11 3.03 40.60
N GLN A 545 -26.51 2.45 41.72
CA GLN A 545 -25.61 1.86 42.72
C GLN A 545 -24.86 0.66 42.15
N ALA A 546 -25.53 -0.18 41.36
CA ALA A 546 -24.89 -1.28 40.63
C ALA A 546 -23.82 -0.76 39.65
N GLY A 547 -24.12 0.32 38.91
CA GLY A 547 -23.18 0.96 38.00
C GLY A 547 -21.97 1.55 38.72
N ASN A 548 -22.18 2.23 39.85
CA ASN A 548 -21.12 2.76 40.69
C ASN A 548 -20.24 1.65 41.29
N PHE A 549 -20.85 0.58 41.80
CA PHE A 549 -20.15 -0.59 42.33
C PHE A 549 -19.27 -1.24 41.26
N GLN A 550 -19.80 -1.47 40.06
CA GLN A 550 -19.05 -2.02 38.93
C GLN A 550 -17.88 -1.11 38.52
N LYS A 551 -18.09 0.21 38.51
CA LYS A 551 -17.04 1.18 38.18
C LYS A 551 -15.91 1.19 39.23
N ASN A 552 -16.24 1.02 40.50
CA ASN A 552 -15.27 1.09 41.59
C ASN A 552 -14.46 -0.22 41.75
N TYR A 553 -15.08 -1.37 41.45
CA TYR A 553 -14.51 -2.69 41.77
C TYR A 553 -14.38 -3.66 40.58
N GLY A 554 -14.86 -3.29 39.39
CA GLY A 554 -14.89 -4.16 38.22
C GLY A 554 -13.53 -4.76 37.85
N ASP A 555 -12.47 -3.94 37.85
CA ASP A 555 -11.11 -4.39 37.54
C ASP A 555 -10.58 -5.38 38.59
N LYS A 556 -10.92 -5.17 39.87
CA LYS A 556 -10.51 -6.05 40.97
C LYS A 556 -11.23 -7.40 40.93
N LEU A 557 -12.46 -7.41 40.41
CA LEU A 557 -13.30 -8.61 40.30
C LEU A 557 -13.04 -9.41 39.01
N GLN A 558 -12.21 -8.91 38.09
CA GLN A 558 -11.99 -9.56 36.79
C GLN A 558 -11.46 -11.00 36.95
N GLY A 559 -10.46 -11.22 37.81
CA GLY A 559 -9.93 -12.56 38.10
C GLY A 559 -10.95 -13.48 38.77
N PHE A 560 -11.71 -12.95 39.74
CA PHE A 560 -12.80 -13.68 40.40
C PHE A 560 -13.87 -14.15 39.41
N TYR A 561 -14.27 -13.29 38.47
CA TYR A 561 -15.24 -13.66 37.44
C TYR A 561 -14.71 -14.73 36.48
N GLN A 562 -13.41 -14.71 36.18
CA GLN A 562 -12.78 -15.76 35.37
C GLN A 562 -12.74 -17.12 36.09
N GLU A 563 -12.36 -17.14 37.37
CA GLU A 563 -12.31 -18.36 38.19
C GLU A 563 -13.69 -18.98 38.46
N ASN A 564 -14.74 -18.16 38.42
CA ASN A 564 -16.12 -18.55 38.69
C ASN A 564 -17.01 -18.59 37.44
N ARG A 565 -16.41 -18.59 36.25
CA ARG A 565 -17.14 -18.65 34.99
C ARG A 565 -18.02 -19.90 34.93
N GLY A 566 -19.31 -19.71 34.64
CA GLY A 566 -20.31 -20.79 34.56
C GLY A 566 -20.94 -21.19 35.91
N LYS A 567 -20.53 -20.57 37.03
CA LYS A 567 -21.15 -20.78 38.35
C LYS A 567 -22.12 -19.64 38.67
N ALA A 568 -23.14 -19.92 39.50
CA ALA A 568 -24.00 -18.89 40.06
C ALA A 568 -23.18 -18.01 41.02
N ILE A 569 -23.08 -16.71 40.71
CA ILE A 569 -22.36 -15.74 41.52
C ILE A 569 -23.33 -15.12 42.51
N THR A 570 -22.95 -15.11 43.78
CA THR A 570 -23.75 -14.54 44.87
C THR A 570 -23.10 -13.26 45.40
N PRO A 571 -23.90 -12.31 45.93
CA PRO A 571 -23.37 -11.11 46.57
C PRO A 571 -22.37 -11.42 47.70
N GLU A 572 -22.58 -12.52 48.42
CA GLU A 572 -21.68 -12.97 49.48
C GLU A 572 -20.30 -13.38 48.95
N MET A 573 -20.25 -14.10 47.83
CA MET A 573 -18.96 -14.47 47.21
C MET A 573 -18.17 -13.24 46.76
N VAL A 574 -18.87 -12.23 46.21
CA VAL A 574 -18.27 -10.96 45.78
C VAL A 574 -17.77 -10.18 47.00
N GLU A 575 -18.58 -10.10 48.06
CA GLU A 575 -18.23 -9.45 49.31
C GLU A 575 -17.01 -10.11 49.98
N GLU A 576 -17.02 -11.43 50.12
CA GLU A 576 -15.91 -12.22 50.69
C GLU A 576 -14.62 -12.05 49.90
N TYR A 577 -14.71 -12.07 48.56
CA TYR A 577 -13.56 -11.89 47.69
C TYR A 577 -12.96 -10.49 47.83
N LEU A 578 -13.78 -9.43 47.81
CA LEU A 578 -13.31 -8.05 47.96
C LEU A 578 -12.68 -7.80 49.34
N ILE A 579 -13.29 -8.32 50.41
CA ILE A 579 -12.71 -8.26 51.76
C ILE A 579 -11.38 -9.02 51.81
N GLY A 580 -11.30 -10.19 51.17
CA GLY A 580 -10.07 -10.99 51.04
C GLY A 580 -8.95 -10.27 50.28
N GLN A 581 -9.30 -9.37 49.36
CA GLN A 581 -8.38 -8.47 48.65
C GLN A 581 -8.09 -7.17 49.43
N HIS A 582 -8.43 -7.10 50.71
CA HIS A 582 -8.27 -5.93 51.59
C HIS A 582 -8.98 -4.67 51.06
N VAL A 583 -10.13 -4.83 50.39
CA VAL A 583 -10.97 -3.71 49.96
C VAL A 583 -11.93 -3.32 51.07
N GLU A 584 -11.91 -2.05 51.47
CA GLU A 584 -12.92 -1.48 52.37
C GLU A 584 -14.15 -1.05 51.56
N LEU A 585 -15.28 -1.72 51.81
CA LEU A 585 -16.56 -1.41 51.18
C LEU A 585 -17.23 -0.23 51.88
N THR A 586 -17.76 0.72 51.10
CA THR A 586 -18.51 1.86 51.62
C THR A 586 -19.89 1.41 52.16
N GLU A 587 -20.56 2.28 52.92
CA GLU A 587 -21.93 1.99 53.38
C GLU A 587 -22.93 1.88 52.22
N GLU A 588 -22.68 2.60 51.11
CA GLU A 588 -23.47 2.48 49.89
C GLU A 588 -23.27 1.11 49.22
N ASP A 589 -22.03 0.62 49.16
CA ASP A 589 -21.70 -0.69 48.60
C ASP A 589 -22.34 -1.82 49.41
N LYS A 590 -22.27 -1.76 50.75
CA LYS A 590 -22.90 -2.74 51.64
C LYS A 590 -24.43 -2.71 51.50
N ALA A 591 -25.03 -1.54 51.37
CA ALA A 591 -26.47 -1.41 51.15
C ALA A 591 -26.89 -2.02 49.81
N TYR A 592 -26.11 -1.81 48.75
CA TYR A 592 -26.33 -2.43 47.45
C TYR A 592 -26.18 -3.96 47.51
N LEU A 593 -25.10 -4.49 48.12
CA LEU A 593 -24.89 -5.93 48.28
C LEU A 593 -26.00 -6.59 49.10
N ALA A 594 -26.48 -5.93 50.16
CA ALA A 594 -27.63 -6.41 50.94
C ALA A 594 -28.92 -6.43 50.13
N ALA A 595 -29.18 -5.40 49.31
CA ALA A 595 -30.33 -5.36 48.41
C ALA A 595 -30.24 -6.44 47.32
N TRP A 596 -29.05 -6.67 46.76
CA TRP A 596 -28.81 -7.75 45.81
C TRP A 596 -29.03 -9.12 46.45
N LYS A 597 -28.60 -9.31 47.70
CA LYS A 597 -28.84 -10.55 48.47
C LYS A 597 -30.32 -10.84 48.69
N GLU A 598 -31.09 -9.81 49.06
CA GLU A 598 -32.54 -9.94 49.21
C GLU A 598 -33.21 -10.30 47.87
N HIS A 599 -32.81 -9.64 46.78
CA HIS A 599 -33.30 -9.93 45.44
C HIS A 599 -32.95 -11.36 44.99
N ALA A 600 -31.70 -11.80 45.17
CA ALA A 600 -31.23 -13.15 44.85
C ALA A 600 -31.95 -14.24 45.66
N SER A 601 -32.43 -13.91 46.85
CA SER A 601 -33.16 -14.83 47.74
C SER A 601 -34.62 -15.05 47.33
N GLN A 602 -35.17 -14.24 46.43
CA GLN A 602 -36.55 -14.40 45.98
C GLN A 602 -36.75 -15.74 45.27
N PRO A 603 -37.85 -16.48 45.54
CA PRO A 603 -38.05 -17.83 45.00
C PRO A 603 -37.93 -17.92 43.48
N LEU A 604 -38.46 -16.93 42.76
CA LEU A 604 -38.40 -16.87 41.30
C LEU A 604 -36.98 -16.62 40.80
N VAL A 605 -36.24 -15.68 41.42
CA VAL A 605 -34.84 -15.37 41.07
C VAL A 605 -33.94 -16.57 41.30
N ARG A 606 -34.12 -17.26 42.43
CA ARG A 606 -33.40 -18.49 42.74
C ARG A 606 -33.71 -19.62 41.77
N LYS A 607 -35.00 -19.81 41.41
CA LYS A 607 -35.41 -20.81 40.41
C LYS A 607 -34.74 -20.52 39.06
N VAL A 608 -34.77 -19.28 38.60
CA VAL A 608 -34.16 -18.87 37.33
C VAL A 608 -32.64 -19.04 37.35
N SER A 609 -31.97 -18.65 38.44
CA SER A 609 -30.52 -18.83 38.59
C SER A 609 -30.09 -20.31 38.52
N LEU A 610 -30.86 -21.21 39.13
CA LEU A 610 -30.62 -22.65 39.03
C LEU A 610 -30.81 -23.16 37.61
N LEU A 611 -31.90 -22.77 36.94
CA LEU A 611 -32.15 -23.15 35.55
C LEU A 611 -31.02 -22.65 34.62
N GLN A 612 -30.55 -21.42 34.81
CA GLN A 612 -29.41 -20.86 34.06
C GLN A 612 -28.13 -21.67 34.28
N SER A 613 -27.88 -22.14 35.51
CA SER A 613 -26.74 -23.01 35.82
C SER A 613 -26.87 -24.41 35.19
N GLU A 614 -28.07 -24.97 35.12
CA GLU A 614 -28.33 -26.29 34.52
C GLU A 614 -28.11 -26.29 33.00
N ILE A 615 -28.46 -25.20 32.33
CA ILE A 615 -28.33 -25.10 30.86
C ILE A 615 -27.07 -24.35 30.41
N GLY A 616 -26.21 -23.87 31.32
CA GLY A 616 -25.06 -23.02 30.99
C GLY A 616 -24.10 -23.66 29.98
N ASP A 617 -23.74 -24.93 30.18
CA ASP A 617 -22.87 -25.67 29.26
C ASP A 617 -23.55 -25.92 27.90
N LEU A 618 -24.85 -26.19 27.91
CA LEU A 618 -25.67 -26.34 26.71
C LEU A 618 -25.76 -25.04 25.91
N LEU A 619 -25.96 -23.90 26.57
CA LEU A 619 -25.94 -22.58 25.95
C LEU A 619 -24.57 -22.28 25.33
N ASN A 620 -23.48 -22.53 26.07
CA ASN A 620 -22.13 -22.33 25.57
C ASN A 620 -21.85 -23.19 24.34
N LYS A 621 -22.27 -24.46 24.37
CA LYS A 621 -22.18 -25.38 23.25
C LYS A 621 -23.03 -24.90 22.07
N PHE A 622 -24.28 -24.52 22.29
CA PHE A 622 -25.17 -23.99 21.26
C PHE A 622 -24.58 -22.74 20.58
N HIS A 623 -24.12 -21.76 21.35
CA HIS A 623 -23.47 -20.57 20.79
C HIS A 623 -22.17 -20.92 20.04
N THR A 624 -21.46 -21.97 20.44
CA THR A 624 -20.26 -22.44 19.75
C THR A 624 -20.61 -23.13 18.43
N ASP A 625 -21.57 -24.04 18.45
CA ASP A 625 -22.06 -24.79 17.29
C ASP A 625 -22.66 -23.84 16.23
N HIS A 626 -23.36 -22.80 16.66
CA HIS A 626 -24.04 -21.83 15.78
C HIS A 626 -23.28 -20.51 15.60
N ARG A 627 -22.02 -20.42 16.04
CA ARG A 627 -21.24 -19.18 16.06
C ARG A 627 -21.28 -18.44 14.72
N SER A 628 -21.03 -19.15 13.61
CA SER A 628 -21.00 -18.57 12.27
C SER A 628 -22.36 -18.01 11.84
N PHE A 629 -23.45 -18.69 12.20
CA PHE A 629 -24.82 -18.23 11.91
C PHE A 629 -25.14 -16.96 12.70
N VAL A 630 -24.84 -16.98 14.00
CA VAL A 630 -25.02 -15.84 14.92
C VAL A 630 -24.23 -14.63 14.46
N SER A 631 -22.96 -14.81 14.07
CA SER A 631 -22.14 -13.74 13.48
C SER A 631 -22.79 -13.13 12.24
N GLY A 632 -23.44 -13.94 11.40
CA GLY A 632 -24.18 -13.46 10.23
C GLY A 632 -25.36 -12.56 10.58
N ILE A 633 -26.10 -12.86 11.65
CA ILE A 633 -27.21 -12.02 12.13
C ILE A 633 -26.69 -10.70 12.69
N PHE A 634 -25.64 -10.76 13.51
CA PHE A 634 -25.01 -9.54 14.04
C PHE A 634 -24.52 -8.62 12.92
N ALA A 635 -23.87 -9.18 11.89
CA ALA A 635 -23.44 -8.41 10.73
C ALA A 635 -24.63 -7.75 10.02
N LYS A 636 -25.73 -8.48 9.81
CA LYS A 636 -26.95 -7.95 9.20
C LYS A 636 -27.55 -6.80 10.01
N ARG A 637 -27.78 -6.98 11.32
CA ARG A 637 -28.32 -5.92 12.20
C ARG A 637 -27.40 -4.70 12.22
N ARG A 638 -26.08 -4.89 12.27
CA ARG A 638 -25.10 -3.81 12.22
C ARG A 638 -25.22 -2.97 10.95
N ILE A 639 -25.39 -3.63 9.80
CA ILE A 639 -25.56 -2.98 8.50
C ILE A 639 -26.87 -2.17 8.48
N GLU A 640 -27.98 -2.77 8.91
CA GLU A 640 -29.30 -2.12 8.96
C GLU A 640 -29.25 -0.87 9.84
N THR A 641 -28.74 -1.00 11.07
CA THR A 641 -28.59 0.14 11.99
C THR A 641 -27.66 1.22 11.44
N ARG A 642 -26.55 0.85 10.78
CA ARG A 642 -25.66 1.83 10.15
C ARG A 642 -26.40 2.62 9.07
N ASN A 643 -27.11 1.92 8.18
CA ASN A 643 -27.81 2.56 7.07
C ASN A 643 -28.95 3.48 7.57
N GLU A 644 -29.69 3.04 8.59
CA GLU A 644 -30.70 3.88 9.26
C GLU A 644 -30.08 5.15 9.87
N LYS A 645 -28.91 5.04 10.51
CA LYS A 645 -28.19 6.20 11.06
C LYS A 645 -27.64 7.11 9.97
N ILE A 646 -27.10 6.57 8.87
CA ILE A 646 -26.67 7.37 7.72
C ILE A 646 -27.83 8.23 7.20
N GLN A 647 -29.03 7.65 7.10
CA GLN A 647 -30.21 8.40 6.66
C GLN A 647 -30.71 9.40 7.70
N SER A 648 -30.85 8.98 8.96
CA SER A 648 -31.47 9.79 10.03
C SER A 648 -30.55 10.87 10.62
N VAL A 649 -29.24 10.63 10.65
CA VAL A 649 -28.23 11.54 11.23
C VAL A 649 -27.58 12.41 10.16
N LEU A 650 -27.24 11.83 9.00
CA LEU A 650 -26.50 12.54 7.93
C LEU A 650 -27.41 12.98 6.77
N GLY A 651 -28.68 12.55 6.73
CA GLY A 651 -29.60 12.90 5.65
C GLY A 651 -29.30 12.24 4.30
N ILE A 652 -28.38 11.26 4.27
CA ILE A 652 -27.94 10.59 3.03
C ILE A 652 -28.94 9.47 2.70
N GLN A 653 -29.58 9.56 1.53
CA GLN A 653 -30.49 8.52 1.06
C GLN A 653 -29.73 7.28 0.60
N PRO A 654 -30.33 6.07 0.75
CA PRO A 654 -29.76 4.85 0.21
C PRO A 654 -29.45 4.97 -1.29
N GLY A 655 -28.29 4.45 -1.68
CA GLY A 655 -27.80 4.49 -3.05
C GLY A 655 -26.40 3.89 -3.16
N LEU A 656 -25.59 4.43 -4.08
CA LEU A 656 -24.25 3.91 -4.36
C LEU A 656 -23.37 3.83 -3.10
N ALA A 657 -23.29 4.86 -2.25
CA ALA A 657 -22.42 4.82 -1.08
C ALA A 657 -22.79 3.69 -0.12
N THR A 658 -24.08 3.53 0.19
CA THR A 658 -24.56 2.47 1.09
C THR A 658 -24.41 1.09 0.47
N ASP A 659 -24.59 0.96 -0.85
CA ASP A 659 -24.37 -0.28 -1.58
C ASP A 659 -22.89 -0.67 -1.62
N VAL A 660 -21.99 0.30 -1.78
CA VAL A 660 -20.54 0.08 -1.67
C VAL A 660 -20.17 -0.36 -0.26
N MET A 661 -20.69 0.28 0.79
CA MET A 661 -20.43 -0.17 2.16
C MET A 661 -20.96 -1.58 2.42
N LEU A 662 -22.12 -1.92 1.85
CA LEU A 662 -22.67 -3.27 1.90
C LEU A 662 -21.80 -4.27 1.13
N SER A 663 -21.31 -3.90 -0.05
CA SER A 663 -20.44 -4.77 -0.82
C SER A 663 -19.11 -5.00 -0.13
N GLN A 664 -18.54 -4.04 0.61
CA GLN A 664 -17.33 -4.26 1.40
C GLN A 664 -17.54 -5.33 2.49
N GLU A 665 -18.68 -5.29 3.18
CA GLU A 665 -19.05 -6.29 4.20
C GLU A 665 -19.22 -7.70 3.60
N TYR A 666 -19.68 -7.77 2.35
CA TYR A 666 -19.93 -9.01 1.61
C TYR A 666 -18.68 -9.56 0.91
N CYS A 667 -17.93 -8.71 0.23
CA CYS A 667 -16.79 -9.07 -0.58
C CYS A 667 -15.52 -9.27 0.26
N ARG A 668 -15.36 -8.61 1.41
CA ARG A 668 -14.15 -8.78 2.22
C ARG A 668 -13.96 -10.24 2.68
N PRO A 669 -14.95 -10.94 3.28
CA PRO A 669 -14.78 -12.36 3.58
C PRO A 669 -14.51 -13.20 2.33
N ILE A 670 -15.27 -12.97 1.25
CA ILE A 670 -15.12 -13.68 -0.02
C ILE A 670 -13.68 -13.55 -0.55
N VAL A 671 -13.22 -12.32 -0.81
CA VAL A 671 -11.97 -12.04 -1.52
C VAL A 671 -10.76 -12.05 -0.59
N SER A 672 -10.88 -11.41 0.57
CA SER A 672 -9.75 -11.22 1.49
C SER A 672 -9.49 -12.45 2.34
N GLU A 673 -10.55 -13.11 2.80
CA GLU A 673 -10.49 -14.29 3.66
C GLU A 673 -10.69 -15.61 2.88
N MET A 674 -10.81 -15.52 1.55
CA MET A 674 -10.92 -16.68 0.65
C MET A 674 -12.08 -17.61 1.05
N THR A 675 -13.21 -17.04 1.49
CA THR A 675 -14.42 -17.79 1.88
C THR A 675 -15.58 -17.52 0.90
N PRO A 676 -15.59 -18.16 -0.28
CA PRO A 676 -16.70 -18.00 -1.21
C PRO A 676 -18.00 -18.55 -0.60
N VAL A 677 -19.12 -17.92 -0.95
CA VAL A 677 -20.46 -18.28 -0.46
C VAL A 677 -21.18 -19.20 -1.44
N SER A 678 -22.24 -19.89 -0.98
CA SER A 678 -23.11 -20.70 -1.86
C SER A 678 -23.89 -19.82 -2.84
N ASP A 679 -24.44 -20.42 -3.89
CA ASP A 679 -25.18 -19.68 -4.93
C ASP A 679 -26.51 -19.12 -4.38
N GLU A 680 -27.14 -19.80 -3.43
CA GLU A 680 -28.34 -19.34 -2.72
C GLU A 680 -28.02 -18.09 -1.89
N ARG A 681 -26.96 -18.16 -1.07
CA ARG A 681 -26.53 -17.03 -0.25
C ARG A 681 -26.10 -15.86 -1.11
N LEU A 682 -25.43 -16.11 -2.24
CA LEU A 682 -25.06 -15.08 -3.19
C LEU A 682 -26.29 -14.34 -3.72
N LYS A 683 -27.36 -15.05 -4.11
CA LYS A 683 -28.61 -14.42 -4.58
C LYS A 683 -29.24 -13.54 -3.50
N GLU A 684 -29.26 -13.98 -2.25
CA GLU A 684 -29.76 -13.17 -1.12
C GLU A 684 -28.94 -11.90 -0.92
N MET A 685 -27.61 -11.99 -1.03
CA MET A 685 -26.72 -10.83 -0.91
C MET A 685 -26.95 -9.85 -2.06
N GLN A 686 -27.07 -10.35 -3.29
CA GLN A 686 -27.32 -9.55 -4.48
C GLN A 686 -28.68 -8.83 -4.44
N ALA A 687 -29.72 -9.47 -3.88
CA ALA A 687 -31.05 -8.88 -3.76
C ALA A 687 -31.11 -7.68 -2.80
N GLN A 688 -30.13 -7.53 -1.91
CA GLN A 688 -30.06 -6.42 -0.94
C GLN A 688 -29.31 -5.19 -1.48
N VAL A 689 -28.68 -5.31 -2.65
CA VAL A 689 -27.89 -4.24 -3.27
C VAL A 689 -28.74 -3.57 -4.34
N SER A 690 -28.97 -2.26 -4.22
CA SER A 690 -29.83 -1.54 -5.15
C SER A 690 -29.15 -1.22 -6.49
N THR A 691 -27.83 -1.06 -6.47
CA THR A 691 -26.98 -0.74 -7.62
C THR A 691 -26.69 -2.02 -8.41
N PRO A 692 -27.24 -2.18 -9.64
CA PRO A 692 -27.16 -3.46 -10.37
C PRO A 692 -25.74 -3.94 -10.64
N PHE A 693 -24.81 -3.01 -10.86
CA PHE A 693 -23.41 -3.37 -11.06
C PHE A 693 -22.78 -3.97 -9.80
N ILE A 694 -22.97 -3.35 -8.63
CA ILE A 694 -22.39 -3.84 -7.38
C ILE A 694 -22.93 -5.24 -7.06
N ALA A 695 -24.23 -5.47 -7.27
CA ALA A 695 -24.83 -6.80 -7.13
C ALA A 695 -24.13 -7.83 -8.04
N ARG A 696 -23.96 -7.51 -9.34
CA ARG A 696 -23.23 -8.38 -10.27
C ARG A 696 -21.77 -8.60 -9.82
N TYR A 697 -21.11 -7.55 -9.34
CA TYR A 697 -19.72 -7.59 -8.94
C TYR A 697 -19.46 -8.54 -7.78
N ILE A 698 -20.33 -8.58 -6.77
CA ILE A 698 -20.24 -9.55 -5.67
C ILE A 698 -20.22 -10.99 -6.21
N GLY A 699 -21.03 -11.29 -7.23
CA GLY A 699 -21.03 -12.60 -7.89
C GLY A 699 -19.72 -12.90 -8.61
N LEU A 700 -19.19 -11.93 -9.36
CA LEU A 700 -17.91 -12.08 -10.06
C LEU A 700 -16.75 -12.29 -9.07
N MET A 701 -16.75 -11.58 -7.94
CA MET A 701 -15.74 -11.78 -6.88
C MET A 701 -15.86 -13.15 -6.22
N ASN A 702 -17.08 -13.67 -6.05
CA ASN A 702 -17.29 -15.02 -5.54
C ASN A 702 -16.70 -16.08 -6.50
N GLU A 703 -16.96 -15.96 -7.80
CA GLU A 703 -16.43 -16.84 -8.83
C GLU A 703 -14.90 -16.72 -8.99
N ALA A 704 -14.37 -15.49 -8.99
CA ALA A 704 -12.94 -15.23 -9.06
C ALA A 704 -12.22 -15.82 -7.84
N THR A 705 -12.82 -15.73 -6.66
CA THR A 705 -12.29 -16.36 -5.43
C THR A 705 -12.30 -17.87 -5.55
N ARG A 706 -13.41 -18.49 -5.98
CA ARG A 706 -13.48 -19.94 -6.23
C ARG A 706 -12.37 -20.38 -7.21
N THR A 707 -12.16 -19.63 -8.28
CA THR A 707 -11.11 -19.88 -9.27
C THR A 707 -9.70 -19.78 -8.66
N LYS A 708 -9.44 -18.70 -7.91
CA LYS A 708 -8.16 -18.46 -7.23
C LYS A 708 -7.83 -19.55 -6.21
N ILE A 709 -8.82 -20.06 -5.48
CA ILE A 709 -8.63 -21.21 -4.57
C ILE A 709 -8.15 -22.44 -5.34
N GLU A 710 -8.77 -22.73 -6.49
CA GLU A 710 -8.35 -23.86 -7.34
C GLU A 710 -6.98 -23.65 -7.98
N GLU A 711 -6.61 -22.41 -8.32
CA GLU A 711 -5.27 -22.07 -8.80
C GLU A 711 -4.22 -22.20 -7.70
N ASN A 712 -4.51 -21.70 -6.50
CA ASN A 712 -3.64 -21.82 -5.33
C ASN A 712 -3.30 -23.29 -5.06
N LYS A 713 -4.31 -24.17 -5.07
CA LYS A 713 -4.12 -25.63 -4.89
C LYS A 713 -3.13 -26.23 -5.90
N LYS A 714 -3.00 -25.66 -7.11
CA LYS A 714 -2.07 -26.12 -8.14
C LYS A 714 -0.64 -25.61 -7.93
N LEU A 715 -0.45 -24.46 -7.27
CA LEU A 715 0.88 -23.91 -7.01
C LEU A 715 1.66 -24.78 -6.03
N ALA A 716 1.02 -25.18 -4.92
CA ALA A 716 1.59 -26.03 -3.87
C ALA A 716 3.03 -25.64 -3.46
N VAL A 717 3.32 -24.33 -3.39
CA VAL A 717 4.66 -23.80 -3.08
C VAL A 717 4.95 -23.72 -1.58
N ALA A 718 3.98 -24.11 -0.76
CA ALA A 718 4.04 -24.06 0.70
C ALA A 718 4.39 -25.42 1.30
N ASN A 719 5.27 -25.40 2.30
CA ASN A 719 5.57 -26.56 3.13
C ASN A 719 4.77 -26.44 4.43
N VAL A 720 3.63 -27.14 4.51
CA VAL A 720 2.82 -27.21 5.73
C VAL A 720 3.41 -28.27 6.66
N ASN A 721 3.70 -27.87 7.89
CA ASN A 721 4.33 -28.72 8.89
C ASN A 721 3.44 -28.86 10.12
N ASP A 722 3.46 -30.05 10.71
CA ASP A 722 2.96 -30.25 12.07
C ASP A 722 3.94 -29.65 13.08
N VAL A 723 3.42 -29.17 14.20
CA VAL A 723 4.25 -28.71 15.32
C VAL A 723 4.91 -29.94 15.95
N PRO A 724 6.26 -29.99 16.07
CA PRO A 724 6.93 -31.12 16.68
C PRO A 724 6.52 -31.30 18.15
N GLU A 725 6.44 -32.55 18.61
CA GLU A 725 6.25 -32.85 20.04
C GLU A 725 7.26 -32.06 20.89
N ASN A 726 6.74 -31.41 21.92
CA ASN A 726 7.49 -30.51 22.79
C ASN A 726 7.06 -30.69 24.25
N GLU A 727 7.99 -30.49 25.16
CA GLU A 727 7.74 -30.54 26.60
C GLU A 727 7.87 -29.12 27.19
N GLY A 728 6.88 -28.70 27.97
CA GLY A 728 6.82 -27.38 28.58
C GLY A 728 6.81 -26.24 27.55
N ASP A 729 7.52 -25.15 27.84
CA ASP A 729 7.45 -23.91 27.05
C ASP A 729 8.40 -23.90 25.82
N ASN A 730 8.85 -25.07 25.34
CA ASN A 730 9.88 -25.22 24.31
C ASN A 730 9.34 -25.31 22.86
N VAL A 731 8.14 -24.81 22.61
CA VAL A 731 7.47 -24.86 21.30
C VAL A 731 8.32 -24.23 20.20
N PHE A 732 8.91 -23.05 20.47
CA PHE A 732 9.73 -22.35 19.46
C PHE A 732 11.00 -23.13 19.11
N GLU A 733 11.71 -23.60 20.12
CA GLU A 733 12.94 -24.37 19.99
C GLU A 733 12.71 -25.68 19.21
N SER A 734 11.56 -26.34 19.42
CA SER A 734 11.23 -27.58 18.70
C SER A 734 11.08 -27.32 17.20
N ILE A 735 10.40 -26.24 16.82
CA ILE A 735 10.25 -25.80 15.42
C ILE A 735 11.61 -25.43 14.81
N MET A 736 12.43 -24.64 15.53
CA MET A 736 13.71 -24.14 15.01
C MET A 736 14.74 -25.25 14.74
N LYS A 737 14.68 -26.40 15.43
CA LYS A 737 15.56 -27.54 15.19
C LYS A 737 15.60 -27.99 13.72
N LYS A 738 14.47 -27.88 12.99
CA LYS A 738 14.37 -28.24 11.57
C LYS A 738 15.26 -27.36 10.68
N TYR A 739 15.56 -26.13 11.10
CA TYR A 739 16.22 -25.11 10.28
C TYR A 739 17.67 -24.83 10.69
N LYS A 740 18.26 -25.67 11.55
CA LYS A 740 19.66 -25.54 11.96
C LYS A 740 20.58 -25.49 10.74
N GLY A 741 21.49 -24.52 10.74
CA GLY A 741 22.40 -24.22 9.64
C GLY A 741 21.88 -23.15 8.67
N LYS A 742 20.63 -22.68 8.80
CA LYS A 742 20.05 -21.60 8.00
C LYS A 742 19.77 -20.36 8.85
N VAL A 743 19.85 -19.18 8.24
CA VAL A 743 19.22 -17.99 8.83
C VAL A 743 17.70 -18.13 8.70
N VAL A 744 16.92 -17.80 9.72
CA VAL A 744 15.45 -17.94 9.69
C VAL A 744 14.77 -16.61 9.92
N TYR A 745 13.93 -16.22 8.97
CA TYR A 745 12.96 -15.13 9.12
C TYR A 745 11.62 -15.73 9.56
N VAL A 746 11.18 -15.43 10.78
CA VAL A 746 9.91 -15.89 11.35
C VAL A 746 8.89 -14.77 11.29
N ASP A 747 7.69 -15.08 10.80
CA ASP A 747 6.53 -14.19 10.69
C ASP A 747 5.34 -14.78 11.47
N PHE A 748 5.00 -14.14 12.59
CA PHE A 748 3.80 -14.44 13.36
C PHE A 748 2.63 -13.65 12.77
N TRP A 749 1.64 -14.38 12.27
CA TRP A 749 0.59 -13.81 11.43
C TRP A 749 -0.77 -14.49 11.65
N ALA A 750 -1.81 -13.99 10.99
CA ALA A 750 -3.11 -14.62 10.94
C ALA A 750 -3.84 -14.34 9.61
N THR A 751 -4.76 -15.21 9.22
CA THR A 751 -5.49 -15.10 7.94
C THR A 751 -6.39 -13.87 7.86
N TRP A 752 -6.89 -13.38 9.01
CA TRP A 752 -7.72 -12.18 9.11
C TRP A 752 -6.90 -10.88 9.20
N CYS A 753 -5.58 -10.97 9.39
CA CYS A 753 -4.70 -9.82 9.60
C CYS A 753 -4.32 -9.17 8.25
N GLY A 754 -4.94 -8.03 7.92
CA GLY A 754 -4.65 -7.25 6.72
C GLY A 754 -3.17 -6.87 6.55
N PRO A 755 -2.54 -6.20 7.55
CA PRO A 755 -1.12 -5.84 7.47
C PRO A 755 -0.18 -7.04 7.31
N CYS A 756 -0.51 -8.19 7.91
CA CYS A 756 0.26 -9.42 7.74
C CYS A 756 0.20 -9.92 6.29
N ARG A 757 -1.01 -10.05 5.71
CA ARG A 757 -1.18 -10.46 4.31
C ARG A 757 -0.46 -9.51 3.35
N SER A 758 -0.53 -8.20 3.60
CA SER A 758 0.20 -7.19 2.82
C SER A 758 1.72 -7.36 2.95
N GLY A 759 2.23 -7.64 4.16
CA GLY A 759 3.64 -7.94 4.40
C GLY A 759 4.12 -9.18 3.63
N ILE A 760 3.33 -10.26 3.65
CA ILE A 760 3.58 -11.50 2.92
C ILE A 760 3.64 -11.25 1.40
N GLU A 761 2.67 -10.50 0.85
CA GLU A 761 2.64 -10.14 -0.56
C GLU A 761 3.88 -9.29 -0.94
N ARG A 762 4.21 -8.31 -0.09
CA ARG A 762 5.33 -7.38 -0.31
C ARG A 762 6.68 -8.07 -0.38
N ILE A 763 6.91 -9.13 0.42
CA ILE A 763 8.20 -9.85 0.42
C ILE A 763 8.30 -10.95 -0.65
N LYS A 764 7.25 -11.19 -1.46
CA LYS A 764 7.32 -12.17 -2.57
C LYS A 764 8.51 -11.94 -3.52
N PRO A 765 8.81 -10.70 -3.94
CA PRO A 765 9.98 -10.44 -4.78
C PRO A 765 11.30 -10.83 -4.10
N LEU A 766 11.44 -10.47 -2.83
CA LEU A 766 12.62 -10.80 -2.04
C LEU A 766 12.84 -12.32 -1.98
N LYS A 767 11.77 -13.07 -1.73
CA LYS A 767 11.82 -14.54 -1.66
C LYS A 767 12.27 -15.17 -2.97
N GLU A 768 11.86 -14.60 -4.10
CA GLU A 768 12.28 -15.07 -5.41
C GLU A 768 13.74 -14.75 -5.70
N GLU A 769 14.21 -13.56 -5.29
CA GLU A 769 15.62 -13.18 -5.39
C GLU A 769 16.53 -14.00 -4.48
N MET A 770 16.02 -14.50 -3.35
CA MET A 770 16.77 -15.25 -2.34
C MET A 770 16.52 -16.77 -2.39
N LYS A 771 15.88 -17.27 -3.45
CA LYS A 771 15.47 -18.69 -3.53
C LYS A 771 16.64 -19.69 -3.43
N ASP A 772 17.83 -19.26 -3.86
CA ASP A 772 19.05 -20.07 -3.89
C ASP A 772 19.96 -19.77 -2.67
N GLU A 773 19.55 -18.87 -1.78
CA GLU A 773 20.30 -18.46 -0.60
C GLU A 773 19.97 -19.33 0.63
N ASN A 774 20.88 -19.39 1.59
CA ASN A 774 20.74 -20.25 2.78
C ASN A 774 19.85 -19.63 3.89
N VAL A 775 18.61 -19.31 3.53
CA VAL A 775 17.60 -18.70 4.39
C VAL A 775 16.30 -19.51 4.40
N ALA A 776 15.61 -19.55 5.54
CA ALA A 776 14.26 -20.10 5.67
C ALA A 776 13.28 -18.99 6.06
N PHE A 777 12.12 -18.97 5.41
CA PHE A 777 11.00 -18.10 5.77
C PHE A 777 9.91 -18.94 6.43
N VAL A 778 9.70 -18.74 7.72
CA VAL A 778 8.80 -19.51 8.58
C VAL A 778 7.61 -18.65 9.00
N TYR A 779 6.41 -19.19 8.84
CA TYR A 779 5.15 -18.56 9.18
C TYR A 779 4.46 -19.32 10.29
N ILE A 780 4.07 -18.62 11.35
CA ILE A 780 3.40 -19.21 12.51
C ILE A 780 2.07 -18.50 12.73
N THR A 781 0.99 -19.28 12.79
CA THR A 781 -0.36 -18.78 13.09
C THR A 781 -1.05 -19.68 14.10
N ASN A 782 -2.03 -19.17 14.82
CA ASN A 782 -2.86 -19.95 15.74
C ASN A 782 -4.21 -20.32 15.13
N GLN A 783 -5.08 -20.90 15.95
CA GLN A 783 -6.40 -21.38 15.51
C GLN A 783 -7.42 -20.28 15.24
N SER A 784 -7.12 -19.02 15.58
CA SER A 784 -7.92 -17.86 15.15
C SER A 784 -7.95 -17.70 13.63
N SER A 785 -6.98 -18.30 12.93
CA SER A 785 -7.05 -18.55 11.49
C SER A 785 -7.90 -19.80 11.23
N PRO A 786 -9.15 -19.66 10.74
CA PRO A 786 -10.03 -20.80 10.52
C PRO A 786 -9.40 -21.76 9.52
N LYS A 787 -9.52 -23.07 9.77
CA LYS A 787 -8.83 -24.08 8.95
C LYS A 787 -9.17 -23.99 7.47
N GLY A 788 -10.45 -23.79 7.12
CA GLY A 788 -10.86 -23.65 5.72
C GLY A 788 -10.20 -22.46 5.01
N THR A 789 -10.19 -21.29 5.66
CA THR A 789 -9.50 -20.09 5.15
C THR A 789 -7.99 -20.32 5.02
N TYR A 790 -7.37 -20.90 6.05
CA TYR A 790 -5.95 -21.23 6.05
C TYR A 790 -5.60 -22.15 4.87
N ASP A 791 -6.33 -23.25 4.71
CA ASP A 791 -6.11 -24.24 3.64
C ASP A 791 -6.30 -23.62 2.23
N ASN A 792 -7.16 -22.61 2.08
CA ASN A 792 -7.37 -21.89 0.83
C ASN A 792 -6.24 -20.90 0.48
N MET A 793 -5.59 -20.32 1.49
CA MET A 793 -4.55 -19.28 1.30
C MET A 793 -3.15 -19.87 1.14
N ILE A 794 -2.80 -20.78 2.04
CA ILE A 794 -1.44 -21.28 2.23
C ILE A 794 -0.79 -21.80 0.95
N PRO A 795 -1.46 -22.53 0.05
CA PRO A 795 -0.82 -23.08 -1.14
C PRO A 795 -0.13 -22.04 -2.05
N SER A 796 -0.48 -20.74 -1.92
CA SER A 796 0.12 -19.62 -2.65
C SER A 796 1.23 -18.87 -1.90
N ILE A 797 1.47 -19.18 -0.63
CA ILE A 797 2.46 -18.52 0.21
C ILE A 797 3.68 -19.43 0.34
N SER A 798 4.73 -19.16 -0.44
CA SER A 798 5.94 -19.98 -0.38
C SER A 798 6.64 -19.89 0.97
N GLY A 799 7.21 -21.00 1.45
CA GLY A 799 7.90 -21.05 2.74
C GLY A 799 7.36 -22.15 3.64
N GLU A 800 7.72 -22.07 4.92
CA GLU A 800 7.44 -23.08 5.93
C GLU A 800 6.30 -22.60 6.83
N HIS A 801 5.27 -23.42 7.04
CA HIS A 801 4.07 -22.99 7.75
C HIS A 801 3.72 -23.89 8.91
N TYR A 802 3.38 -23.28 10.05
CA TYR A 802 2.92 -23.95 11.26
C TYR A 802 1.62 -23.32 11.74
N ARG A 803 0.64 -24.18 12.06
CA ARG A 803 -0.62 -23.78 12.69
C ARG A 803 -0.67 -24.35 14.11
N VAL A 804 -0.30 -23.53 15.09
CA VAL A 804 -0.21 -23.90 16.50
C VAL A 804 -1.58 -23.89 17.21
N SER A 805 -1.67 -24.59 18.33
CA SER A 805 -2.80 -24.50 19.27
C SER A 805 -2.85 -23.14 19.99
N GLU A 806 -3.95 -22.86 20.70
CA GLU A 806 -4.05 -21.62 21.50
C GLU A 806 -3.04 -21.59 22.66
N ASP A 807 -2.80 -22.72 23.32
CA ASP A 807 -1.82 -22.81 24.41
C ASP A 807 -0.38 -22.58 23.91
N GLU A 808 -0.01 -23.23 22.80
CA GLU A 808 1.28 -23.01 22.14
C GLU A 808 1.44 -21.56 21.67
N TRP A 809 0.36 -20.93 21.17
CA TRP A 809 0.39 -19.52 20.80
C TRP A 809 0.61 -18.63 22.03
N ASN A 810 -0.04 -18.90 23.15
CA ASN A 810 0.16 -18.12 24.38
C ASN A 810 1.61 -18.22 24.88
N ILE A 811 2.21 -19.41 24.84
CA ILE A 811 3.64 -19.61 25.16
C ILE A 811 4.52 -18.76 24.24
N LEU A 812 4.27 -18.78 22.93
CA LEU A 812 5.03 -17.99 21.94
C LEU A 812 4.83 -16.48 22.15
N SER A 813 3.59 -16.05 22.36
CA SER A 813 3.23 -14.66 22.65
C SER A 813 3.94 -14.15 23.91
N ASP A 814 4.02 -14.95 24.97
CA ASP A 814 4.70 -14.58 26.21
C ASP A 814 6.22 -14.54 26.05
N LYS A 815 6.80 -15.49 25.29
CA LYS A 815 8.24 -15.57 24.99
C LYS A 815 8.71 -14.36 24.19
N PHE A 816 7.96 -13.96 23.17
CA PHE A 816 8.31 -12.87 22.25
C PHE A 816 7.60 -11.55 22.53
N LYS A 817 6.82 -11.46 23.60
CA LYS A 817 6.02 -10.28 23.96
C LYS A 817 5.17 -9.76 22.80
N ILE A 818 4.47 -10.69 22.13
CA ILE A 818 3.61 -10.39 20.97
C ILE A 818 2.32 -9.74 21.47
N SER A 819 2.25 -8.41 21.40
CA SER A 819 1.04 -7.62 21.70
C SER A 819 0.17 -7.35 20.46
N GLY A 820 0.70 -7.62 19.27
CA GLY A 820 0.02 -7.44 18.00
C GLY A 820 0.75 -8.12 16.85
N ILE A 821 0.04 -8.37 15.76
CA ILE A 821 0.58 -8.95 14.52
C ILE A 821 0.44 -7.96 13.35
N PRO A 822 1.34 -7.97 12.35
CA PRO A 822 2.46 -8.90 12.19
C PRO A 822 3.58 -8.68 13.20
N HIS A 823 4.24 -9.76 13.59
CA HIS A 823 5.44 -9.72 14.43
C HIS A 823 6.53 -10.56 13.77
N TYR A 824 7.72 -9.98 13.60
CA TYR A 824 8.82 -10.66 12.92
C TYR A 824 9.98 -10.94 13.87
N THR A 825 10.61 -12.09 13.69
CA THR A 825 11.77 -12.51 14.48
C THR A 825 12.87 -13.05 13.55
N LEU A 826 14.12 -12.69 13.83
CA LEU A 826 15.29 -13.19 13.11
C LEU A 826 16.05 -14.19 13.97
N VAL A 827 16.37 -15.35 13.39
CA VAL A 827 17.08 -16.46 14.05
C VAL A 827 18.35 -16.79 13.25
N GLY A 828 19.44 -17.03 13.97
CA GLY A 828 20.73 -17.39 13.40
C GLY A 828 20.83 -18.86 13.01
N LYS A 829 21.93 -19.21 12.33
CA LYS A 829 22.22 -20.58 11.87
C LYS A 829 22.35 -21.59 13.00
N ASP A 830 22.67 -21.14 14.21
CA ASP A 830 22.75 -21.97 15.41
C ASP A 830 21.38 -22.24 16.06
N GLY A 831 20.32 -21.59 15.59
CA GLY A 831 18.97 -21.64 16.15
C GLY A 831 18.70 -20.63 17.26
N GLN A 832 19.65 -19.73 17.56
CA GLN A 832 19.46 -18.67 18.55
C GLN A 832 18.75 -17.46 17.95
N VAL A 833 17.94 -16.79 18.77
CA VAL A 833 17.25 -15.56 18.36
C VAL A 833 18.26 -14.42 18.27
N ILE A 834 18.45 -13.88 17.07
CA ILE A 834 19.30 -12.71 16.81
C ILE A 834 18.52 -11.43 17.15
N ASN A 835 17.27 -11.35 16.66
CA ASN A 835 16.41 -10.21 16.91
C ASN A 835 14.96 -10.69 17.18
N PRO A 836 14.45 -10.57 18.42
CA PRO A 836 13.10 -10.98 18.77
C PRO A 836 12.01 -10.05 18.20
N HIS A 837 12.34 -8.80 17.85
CA HIS A 837 11.42 -7.76 17.36
C HIS A 837 11.99 -7.09 16.11
N LEU A 838 11.97 -7.80 14.99
CA LEU A 838 12.40 -7.25 13.72
C LEU A 838 11.31 -6.29 13.19
N GLY A 839 11.66 -5.01 13.06
CA GLY A 839 10.75 -4.00 12.50
C GLY A 839 10.45 -4.21 11.02
N HIS A 840 9.43 -3.53 10.52
CA HIS A 840 9.16 -3.49 9.07
C HIS A 840 10.35 -2.88 8.32
N MET A 841 10.85 -3.56 7.30
CA MET A 841 11.94 -3.12 6.44
C MET A 841 11.55 -3.24 4.96
N GLU A 842 12.11 -2.38 4.12
CA GLU A 842 12.02 -2.53 2.67
C GLU A 842 12.77 -3.80 2.21
N ASN A 843 12.37 -4.36 1.06
CA ASN A 843 12.93 -5.64 0.59
C ASN A 843 14.46 -5.59 0.43
N SER A 844 15.01 -4.47 -0.04
CA SER A 844 16.46 -4.27 -0.18
C SER A 844 17.19 -4.28 1.17
N GLN A 845 16.64 -3.60 2.18
CA GLN A 845 17.20 -3.55 3.53
C GLN A 845 17.14 -4.94 4.18
N LEU A 846 16.01 -5.63 4.05
CA LEU A 846 15.85 -6.98 4.57
C LEU A 846 16.80 -7.97 3.87
N LYS A 847 16.98 -7.86 2.55
CA LYS A 847 17.96 -8.66 1.81
C LYS A 847 19.37 -8.48 2.36
N THR A 848 19.83 -7.24 2.51
CA THR A 848 21.16 -6.92 3.03
C THR A 848 21.34 -7.48 4.44
N LEU A 849 20.35 -7.29 5.32
CA LEU A 849 20.38 -7.84 6.66
C LEU A 849 20.52 -9.37 6.66
N LEU A 850 19.71 -10.06 5.87
CA LEU A 850 19.75 -11.52 5.78
C LEU A 850 21.08 -12.01 5.20
N MET A 851 21.59 -11.38 4.13
CA MET A 851 22.86 -11.76 3.50
C MET A 851 24.05 -11.60 4.43
N ASN A 852 24.05 -10.59 5.32
CA ASN A 852 25.11 -10.43 6.31
C ASN A 852 25.22 -11.67 7.21
N TYR A 853 24.10 -12.11 7.79
CA TYR A 853 24.08 -13.33 8.63
C TYR A 853 24.24 -14.64 7.84
N ILE A 854 23.95 -14.64 6.55
CA ILE A 854 24.22 -15.79 5.67
C ILE A 854 25.73 -15.91 5.38
N ASN A 855 26.45 -14.79 5.33
CA ASN A 855 27.88 -14.77 5.02
C ASN A 855 28.80 -14.85 6.25
N GLU A 856 28.28 -14.57 7.45
CA GLU A 856 28.90 -14.90 8.75
C GLU A 856 28.99 -16.41 8.99
#